data_AF-A0A940EEG9-F1
#
_entry.id   AF-A0A940EEG9-F1
#
_cell.length_a   1.000
_cell.length_b   1.000
_cell.length_c   1.000
_cell.angle_alpha   90.00
_cell.angle_beta   90.00
_cell.angle_gamma   90.00
#
_symmetry.space_group_name_H-M   'P 1'
#
loop_
_entity.id
_entity.type
_entity.pdbx_description
1 polymer ?
#
loop_
_entity_poly.entity_id
_entity_poly.type
_entity_poly.pdbx_seq_one_letter_code
_entity_poly.pdbx_strand_id
1 'polypeptide(L)'
;MTGERAGQITAGGAGLGAYRPLPGVADEMLGADGQIRPIWSRMAAHLGGLAPADLAIQMARADRYLRDSGVFYRQYGSAQAATADRAWPFSHIPVLLDEDDWSQIASALIQRADLLESVMADLYGPNHLVSSGRLPAGLVAGNPAWLRPMVGIRPRSGHYLHFLAFELGRGPDGKWWVLADRVQAPSGAGYALENRVATARAFSDLYAQENVQRLAGFFRDFRDALLNRRQDRDSRVAILTPGPLNETYYEHAYIARYLGFTLVQGEDLDVRDGQLMVRTVAGLRPIEVLWRRLDAEYADPLELDPASRIGTPGMVAALRAGGLTMVNSLGSGILETRALMAFLPKLAPHLLGEKLAMPNVATWWCGDAAARSAVLSAPDRMILGDALATGMPADQRGDATRAGDLETADLARRLQSDGTGLVAQEAVTLSTTPTLLQGRLAPRPMTIRVFLSRNGSGWTVMPGGFARIGATPDPAAIAMQHGGSAADVWVVSPRPVAPVSMVTGTPTPLRRRSASGLPARAADNLFWLGRYVERSEGIVRLLRAYHTRLAEAGPASAPLLAAMKPLFDQVGVDPKTGVPKALLENLSAAIGSAGRVRDRFSPDAWSALDDIDRSARRMSSRVTPGDDAARALSALLRKLAGISGLVHENMYRFVGWRFLTIGRLHERAMGISAALAVLADPEAPEGALDLAIEIGDSVLTHRRRFSVTASRDTVIDLLALDPLNPRALRHQVDGLRDQIDMLPAANDHGALSPLAREVLLLHADLATADPTTLTSAELWSHRSRIGALSELLTRAYFP
;
A
#
# COMPACT_ATOMS: atom_id res chain seq x y z
N MET A 1 39.26 46.73 9.61
CA MET A 1 38.55 47.49 8.56
C MET A 1 38.86 46.79 7.25
N THR A 2 38.01 45.94 6.71
CA THR A 2 36.67 46.24 6.18
C THR A 2 35.72 45.05 6.42
N GLY A 3 34.49 45.37 6.86
CA GLY A 3 33.51 44.40 7.35
C GLY A 3 32.90 43.50 6.27
N GLU A 4 32.71 42.23 6.65
CA GLU A 4 31.82 41.28 6.01
C GLU A 4 30.39 41.85 6.02
N ARG A 5 29.80 41.97 4.82
CA ARG A 5 28.38 42.28 4.68
C ARG A 5 27.58 41.03 5.08
N ALA A 6 26.91 41.13 6.23
CA ALA A 6 25.80 40.27 6.60
C ALA A 6 24.80 40.18 5.42
N GLY A 7 24.37 38.95 5.13
CA GLY A 7 23.55 38.61 3.97
C GLY A 7 22.25 39.38 3.90
N GLN A 8 22.21 40.41 3.08
CA GLN A 8 20.97 41.02 2.62
C GLN A 8 20.24 40.01 1.71
N ILE A 9 18.96 39.80 1.99
CA ILE A 9 18.07 38.95 1.21
C ILE A 9 17.97 39.53 -0.21
N THR A 10 18.70 38.97 -1.16
CA THR A 10 18.52 39.30 -2.57
C THR A 10 17.14 38.82 -3.00
N ALA A 11 16.43 39.63 -3.81
CA ALA A 11 15.18 39.24 -4.45
C ALA A 11 15.49 38.17 -5.52
N GLY A 12 15.79 36.95 -5.08
CA GLY A 12 16.09 35.78 -5.90
C GLY A 12 14.92 34.80 -5.96
N GLY A 13 15.11 33.69 -6.69
CA GLY A 13 14.11 32.67 -6.99
C GLY A 13 13.31 32.13 -5.80
N ALA A 14 12.13 31.56 -6.09
CA ALA A 14 11.15 31.05 -5.11
C ALA A 14 10.51 32.10 -4.16
N GLY A 15 10.83 33.39 -4.30
CA GLY A 15 10.20 34.46 -3.50
C GLY A 15 10.74 34.58 -2.07
N LEU A 16 11.96 34.12 -1.81
CA LEU A 16 12.62 34.15 -0.49
C LEU A 16 12.60 35.56 0.15
N GLY A 17 12.79 36.62 -0.65
CA GLY A 17 12.70 38.02 -0.23
C GLY A 17 11.36 38.45 0.37
N ALA A 18 10.27 37.77 0.01
CA ALA A 18 8.92 38.05 0.48
C ALA A 18 8.46 37.12 1.61
N TYR A 19 9.24 36.10 1.97
CA TYR A 19 8.89 35.19 3.06
C TYR A 19 8.91 35.91 4.41
N ARG A 20 7.80 35.83 5.16
CA ARG A 20 7.66 36.43 6.49
C ARG A 20 7.03 35.41 7.44
N PRO A 21 7.54 35.24 8.67
CA PRO A 21 6.88 34.41 9.70
C PRO A 21 5.50 34.96 10.06
N LEU A 22 4.65 34.11 10.61
CA LEU A 22 3.37 34.57 11.16
C LEU A 22 3.60 35.34 12.48
N PRO A 23 2.85 36.43 12.74
CA PRO A 23 3.01 37.20 13.98
C PRO A 23 2.81 36.34 15.23
N GLY A 24 3.77 36.36 16.15
CA GLY A 24 3.68 35.62 17.42
C GLY A 24 3.87 34.10 17.31
N VAL A 25 4.33 33.60 16.14
CA VAL A 25 4.55 32.18 15.89
C VAL A 25 6.03 31.93 15.60
N ALA A 26 6.58 30.85 16.16
CA ALA A 26 7.95 30.43 15.84
C ALA A 26 8.06 29.93 14.40
N ASP A 27 9.18 30.19 13.71
CA ASP A 27 9.43 29.71 12.36
C ASP A 27 10.70 28.85 12.32
N GLU A 28 10.66 27.78 11.51
CA GLU A 28 11.75 26.85 11.34
C GLU A 28 12.87 27.40 10.46
N MET A 29 12.58 28.31 9.51
CA MET A 29 13.60 28.89 8.63
C MET A 29 14.17 30.19 9.19
N LEU A 30 13.32 31.05 9.77
CA LEU A 30 13.71 32.35 10.31
C LEU A 30 13.74 32.35 11.84
N GLY A 31 14.79 32.93 12.42
CA GLY A 31 14.90 33.21 13.85
C GLY A 31 13.99 34.37 14.29
N ALA A 32 13.88 34.58 15.60
CA ALA A 32 13.12 35.71 16.17
C ALA A 32 13.71 37.08 15.79
N ASP A 33 14.99 37.11 15.41
CA ASP A 33 15.72 38.27 14.87
C ASP A 33 15.45 38.51 13.37
N GLY A 34 14.65 37.64 12.72
CA GLY A 34 14.37 37.67 11.30
C GLY A 34 15.50 37.14 10.41
N GLN A 35 16.59 36.62 10.98
CA GLN A 35 17.70 36.04 10.23
C GLN A 35 17.41 34.58 9.87
N ILE A 36 17.97 34.12 8.75
CA ILE A 36 17.89 32.71 8.38
C ILE A 36 18.68 31.88 9.39
N ARG A 37 18.06 30.87 9.98
CA ARG A 37 18.73 29.95 10.90
C ARG A 37 19.88 29.23 10.19
N PRO A 38 21.01 28.97 10.86
CA PRO A 38 22.19 28.36 10.22
C PRO A 38 21.89 27.08 9.43
N ILE A 39 21.03 26.21 9.97
CA ILE A 39 20.63 24.94 9.33
C ILE A 39 19.89 25.13 7.99
N TRP A 40 19.22 26.26 7.80
CA TRP A 40 18.50 26.60 6.56
C TRP A 40 19.34 27.39 5.56
N SER A 41 20.52 27.87 5.92
CA SER A 41 21.34 28.79 5.10
C SER A 41 21.61 28.24 3.69
N ARG A 42 22.01 26.97 3.58
CA ARG A 42 22.31 26.31 2.29
C ARG A 42 21.07 26.06 1.45
N MET A 43 19.99 25.58 2.05
CA MET A 43 18.70 25.41 1.37
C MET A 43 18.17 26.75 0.87
N ALA A 44 18.21 27.79 1.69
CA ALA A 44 17.79 29.14 1.32
C ALA A 44 18.66 29.72 0.19
N ALA A 45 19.97 29.53 0.23
CA ALA A 45 20.88 29.93 -0.85
C ALA A 45 20.60 29.17 -2.15
N HIS A 46 20.34 27.86 -2.07
CA HIS A 46 19.96 27.04 -3.22
C HIS A 46 18.66 27.52 -3.86
N LEU A 47 17.59 27.68 -3.07
CA LEU A 47 16.29 28.14 -3.55
C LEU A 47 16.35 29.57 -4.11
N GLY A 48 17.10 30.46 -3.47
CA GLY A 48 17.30 31.84 -3.91
C GLY A 48 18.12 31.96 -5.21
N GLY A 49 18.99 31.00 -5.48
CA GLY A 49 19.84 30.95 -6.67
C GLY A 49 19.18 30.35 -7.93
N LEU A 50 18.07 29.64 -7.80
CA LEU A 50 17.38 28.99 -8.92
C LEU A 50 16.45 29.96 -9.68
N ALA A 51 16.41 29.88 -11.01
CA ALA A 51 15.34 30.52 -11.76
C ALA A 51 14.00 29.80 -11.51
N PRO A 52 12.83 30.48 -11.64
CA PRO A 52 11.54 29.85 -11.44
C PRO A 52 11.29 28.61 -12.33
N ALA A 53 11.83 28.61 -13.56
CA ALA A 53 11.74 27.48 -14.47
C ALA A 53 12.55 26.26 -13.97
N ASP A 54 13.76 26.48 -13.45
CA ASP A 54 14.60 25.41 -12.91
C ASP A 54 14.00 24.80 -11.64
N LEU A 55 13.43 25.65 -10.78
CA LEU A 55 12.67 25.19 -9.61
C LEU A 55 11.50 24.29 -10.05
N ALA A 56 10.69 24.73 -11.02
CA ALA A 56 9.57 23.94 -11.54
C ALA A 56 10.03 22.59 -12.13
N ILE A 57 11.19 22.55 -12.81
CA ILE A 57 11.79 21.31 -13.31
C ILE A 57 12.16 20.37 -12.15
N GLN A 58 12.79 20.88 -11.08
CA GLN A 58 13.12 20.07 -9.90
C GLN A 58 11.87 19.52 -9.21
N MET A 59 10.82 20.33 -9.03
CA MET A 59 9.56 19.87 -8.43
C MET A 59 8.91 18.77 -9.28
N ALA A 60 8.90 18.97 -10.61
CA ALA A 60 8.35 18.00 -11.55
C ALA A 60 9.10 16.65 -11.54
N ARG A 61 10.39 16.62 -11.14
CA ARG A 61 11.14 15.36 -10.96
C ARG A 61 10.61 14.55 -9.78
N ALA A 62 10.38 15.20 -8.64
CA ALA A 62 9.77 14.54 -7.47
C ALA A 62 8.35 14.04 -7.78
N ASP A 63 7.51 14.89 -8.39
CA ASP A 63 6.13 14.50 -8.73
C ASP A 63 6.09 13.32 -9.69
N ARG A 64 7.01 13.30 -10.67
CA ARG A 64 7.13 12.19 -11.61
C ARG A 64 7.55 10.90 -10.90
N TYR A 65 8.54 10.97 -10.03
CA TYR A 65 8.96 9.82 -9.23
C TYR A 65 7.81 9.24 -8.38
N LEU A 66 7.06 10.08 -7.67
CA LEU A 66 5.95 9.61 -6.83
C LEU A 66 4.83 8.98 -7.67
N ARG A 67 4.52 9.57 -8.84
CA ARG A 67 3.56 8.99 -9.78
C ARG A 67 4.03 7.65 -10.33
N ASP A 68 5.28 7.55 -10.78
CA ASP A 68 5.83 6.34 -11.39
C ASP A 68 6.01 5.21 -10.36
N SER A 69 6.33 5.56 -9.11
CA SER A 69 6.37 4.63 -7.97
C SER A 69 4.97 4.24 -7.47
N GLY A 70 3.94 4.89 -8.01
CA GLY A 70 2.53 4.68 -7.70
C GLY A 70 2.20 4.96 -6.24
N VAL A 71 2.80 5.98 -5.63
CA VAL A 71 2.46 6.41 -4.27
C VAL A 71 1.07 7.08 -4.29
N PHE A 72 0.11 6.52 -3.56
CA PHE A 72 -1.23 7.08 -3.46
C PHE A 72 -1.77 7.04 -2.02
N TYR A 73 -2.82 7.82 -1.80
CA TYR A 73 -3.59 7.83 -0.55
C TYR A 73 -5.08 7.87 -0.87
N ARG A 74 -5.88 7.11 -0.11
CA ARG A 74 -7.34 7.15 -0.20
C ARG A 74 -7.89 7.98 0.95
N GLN A 75 -8.63 9.02 0.63
CA GLN A 75 -9.34 9.83 1.62
C GLN A 75 -10.81 9.42 1.67
N TYR A 76 -11.25 8.88 2.81
CA TYR A 76 -12.67 8.63 3.06
C TYR A 76 -13.29 9.93 3.60
N GLY A 77 -14.10 10.63 2.79
CA GLY A 77 -14.64 11.93 3.23
C GLY A 77 -15.63 12.68 2.35
N SER A 78 -16.01 12.17 1.18
CA SER A 78 -17.18 12.68 0.46
C SER A 78 -17.89 11.55 -0.30
N ALA A 79 -19.23 11.55 -0.24
CA ALA A 79 -20.09 10.51 -0.85
C ALA A 79 -19.93 10.36 -2.38
N GLN A 80 -19.16 11.24 -3.03
CA GLN A 80 -18.85 11.22 -4.46
C GLN A 80 -17.37 10.94 -4.79
N ALA A 81 -16.47 10.87 -3.80
CA ALA A 81 -15.02 10.64 -4.02
C ALA A 81 -14.46 9.38 -3.34
N ALA A 82 -15.29 8.55 -2.72
CA ALA A 82 -14.89 7.36 -1.96
C ALA A 82 -14.25 6.22 -2.80
N THR A 83 -14.02 6.42 -4.11
CA THR A 83 -13.62 5.36 -5.06
C THR A 83 -12.38 5.68 -5.88
N ALA A 84 -11.76 6.85 -5.75
CA ALA A 84 -10.59 7.22 -6.57
C ALA A 84 -9.30 7.37 -5.75
N ASP A 85 -8.26 6.61 -6.11
CA ASP A 85 -6.91 6.79 -5.60
C ASP A 85 -6.44 8.24 -5.90
N ARG A 86 -6.09 9.01 -4.87
CA ARG A 86 -5.54 10.37 -5.05
C ARG A 86 -4.02 10.33 -5.00
N ALA A 87 -3.40 11.24 -5.77
CA ALA A 87 -1.97 11.48 -5.67
C ALA A 87 -1.61 11.89 -4.23
N TRP A 88 -0.49 11.38 -3.74
CA TRP A 88 0.04 11.75 -2.43
C TRP A 88 0.27 13.27 -2.36
N PRO A 89 -0.31 13.98 -1.37
CA PRO A 89 -0.18 15.43 -1.27
C PRO A 89 1.21 15.80 -0.77
N PHE A 90 2.21 15.75 -1.65
CA PHE A 90 3.61 15.98 -1.31
C PHE A 90 3.95 17.48 -1.18
N SER A 91 4.65 17.85 -0.12
CA SER A 91 5.31 19.15 0.01
C SER A 91 6.76 19.00 -0.42
N HIS A 92 7.16 19.75 -1.45
CA HIS A 92 8.50 19.62 -2.01
C HIS A 92 9.60 20.10 -1.07
N ILE A 93 9.33 21.08 -0.22
CA ILE A 93 10.33 21.63 0.69
C ILE A 93 10.40 20.75 1.96
N PRO A 94 11.54 20.12 2.27
CA PRO A 94 11.70 19.31 3.48
C PRO A 94 11.78 20.21 4.72
N VAL A 95 11.41 19.66 5.88
CA VAL A 95 11.69 20.27 7.18
C VAL A 95 13.11 19.91 7.61
N LEU A 96 13.93 20.91 7.95
CA LEU A 96 15.32 20.70 8.36
C LEU A 96 15.45 20.78 9.88
N LEU A 97 16.09 19.78 10.49
CA LEU A 97 16.40 19.70 11.91
C LEU A 97 17.89 19.42 12.12
N ASP A 98 18.45 20.03 13.15
CA ASP A 98 19.83 19.80 13.56
C ASP A 98 19.99 18.45 14.30
N GLU A 99 21.16 17.83 14.19
CA GLU A 99 21.49 16.58 14.87
C GLU A 99 21.43 16.71 16.41
N ASP A 100 21.76 17.87 16.99
CA ASP A 100 21.70 18.09 18.43
C ASP A 100 20.25 18.20 18.91
N ASP A 101 19.41 18.95 18.20
CA ASP A 101 17.96 19.01 18.42
C ASP A 101 17.36 17.60 18.34
N TRP A 102 17.77 16.83 17.32
CA TRP A 102 17.29 15.48 17.11
C TRP A 102 17.71 14.51 18.21
N SER A 103 18.93 14.64 18.73
CA SER A 103 19.45 13.79 19.81
C SER A 103 18.64 13.96 21.10
N GLN A 104 18.21 15.19 21.41
CA GLN A 104 17.33 15.48 22.55
C GLN A 104 15.93 14.89 22.35
N ILE A 105 15.35 15.06 21.16
CA ILE A 105 14.07 14.43 20.79
C ILE A 105 14.18 12.91 20.95
N ALA A 106 15.22 12.30 20.40
CA ALA A 106 15.42 10.86 20.42
C ALA A 106 15.49 10.31 21.86
N SER A 107 16.30 10.93 22.73
CA SER A 107 16.42 10.54 24.14
C SER A 107 15.07 10.63 24.88
N ALA A 108 14.35 11.73 24.71
CA ALA A 108 13.06 11.92 25.36
C ALA A 108 11.98 10.93 24.88
N LEU A 109 11.98 10.59 23.59
CA LEU A 109 11.04 9.61 23.04
C LEU A 109 11.36 8.17 23.44
N ILE A 110 12.64 7.84 23.66
CA ILE A 110 13.04 6.54 24.23
C ILE A 110 12.48 6.41 25.65
N GLN A 111 12.68 7.41 26.51
CA GLN A 111 12.10 7.44 27.86
C GLN A 111 10.58 7.27 27.81
N ARG A 112 9.91 8.00 26.93
CA ARG A 112 8.46 7.92 26.76
C ARG A 112 8.01 6.53 26.30
N ALA A 113 8.74 5.88 25.40
CA ALA A 113 8.44 4.53 24.95
C ALA A 113 8.54 3.50 26.09
N ASP A 114 9.53 3.64 26.98
CA ASP A 114 9.67 2.78 28.16
C ASP A 114 8.60 3.06 29.23
N LEU A 115 8.16 4.32 29.37
CA LEU A 115 6.99 4.66 30.19
C LEU A 115 5.74 3.94 29.68
N LEU A 116 5.46 4.03 28.38
CA LEU A 116 4.28 3.42 27.77
C LEU A 116 4.32 1.89 27.87
N GLU A 117 5.48 1.27 27.66
CA GLU A 117 5.67 -0.17 27.88
C GLU A 117 5.33 -0.56 29.33
N SER A 118 5.79 0.23 30.31
CA SER A 118 5.54 -0.02 31.74
C SER A 118 4.06 0.14 32.09
N VAL A 119 3.38 1.15 31.55
CA VAL A 119 1.92 1.34 31.71
C VAL A 119 1.16 0.16 31.12
N MET A 120 1.51 -0.29 29.91
CA MET A 120 0.84 -1.43 29.28
C MET A 120 1.04 -2.73 30.06
N ALA A 121 2.28 -2.97 30.53
CA ALA A 121 2.61 -4.14 31.34
C ALA A 121 1.86 -4.15 32.68
N ASP A 122 1.65 -3.00 33.30
CA ASP A 122 0.84 -2.89 34.52
C ASP A 122 -0.64 -3.19 34.22
N LEU A 123 -1.24 -2.52 33.23
CA LEU A 123 -2.65 -2.64 32.91
C LEU A 123 -3.07 -4.08 32.57
N TYR A 124 -2.31 -4.76 31.70
CA TYR A 124 -2.59 -6.16 31.33
C TYR A 124 -2.00 -7.19 32.30
N GLY A 125 -1.29 -6.76 33.34
CA GLY A 125 -0.65 -7.60 34.34
C GLY A 125 -1.20 -7.33 35.76
N PRO A 126 -0.39 -6.79 36.68
CA PRO A 126 -0.76 -6.65 38.09
C PRO A 126 -1.80 -5.55 38.39
N ASN A 127 -2.02 -4.62 37.47
CA ASN A 127 -3.01 -3.54 37.56
C ASN A 127 -2.83 -2.61 38.79
N HIS A 128 -1.58 -2.32 39.17
CA HIS A 128 -1.26 -1.48 40.32
C HIS A 128 -1.63 -0.01 40.10
N LEU A 129 -1.55 0.49 38.87
CA LEU A 129 -1.89 1.88 38.56
C LEU A 129 -3.36 2.18 38.87
N VAL A 130 -4.27 1.26 38.55
CA VAL A 130 -5.68 1.40 38.88
C VAL A 130 -5.93 1.09 40.36
N SER A 131 -5.38 -0.01 40.89
CA SER A 131 -5.65 -0.42 42.27
C SER A 131 -5.13 0.58 43.32
N SER A 132 -4.10 1.35 42.98
CA SER A 132 -3.54 2.41 43.84
C SER A 132 -4.16 3.80 43.60
N GLY A 133 -5.16 3.91 42.72
CA GLY A 133 -5.85 5.17 42.41
C GLY A 133 -5.04 6.15 41.57
N ARG A 134 -3.92 5.73 40.97
CA ARG A 134 -3.11 6.57 40.06
C ARG A 134 -3.77 6.74 38.69
N LEU A 135 -4.52 5.73 38.26
CA LEU A 135 -5.42 5.79 37.11
C LEU A 135 -6.86 5.50 37.55
N PRO A 136 -7.85 6.28 37.12
CA PRO A 136 -9.26 6.00 37.41
C PRO A 136 -9.71 4.70 36.76
N ALA A 137 -10.38 3.82 37.52
CA ALA A 137 -10.88 2.56 36.99
C ALA A 137 -11.86 2.75 35.81
N GLY A 138 -12.72 3.77 35.86
CA GLY A 138 -13.66 4.10 34.79
C GLY A 138 -12.99 4.50 33.47
N LEU A 139 -11.79 5.12 33.54
CA LEU A 139 -11.02 5.52 32.36
C LEU A 139 -10.48 4.30 31.60
N VAL A 140 -10.16 3.22 32.31
CA VAL A 140 -9.67 1.96 31.72
C VAL A 140 -10.85 1.08 31.31
N ALA A 141 -11.77 0.81 32.24
CA ALA A 141 -12.86 -0.14 32.03
C ALA A 141 -13.90 0.33 30.99
N GLY A 142 -14.09 1.65 30.85
CA GLY A 142 -14.97 2.24 29.83
C GLY A 142 -14.33 2.40 28.46
N ASN A 143 -13.02 2.12 28.33
CA ASN A 143 -12.28 2.38 27.10
C ASN A 143 -12.53 1.28 26.06
N PRO A 144 -12.97 1.60 24.83
CA PRO A 144 -13.19 0.60 23.79
C PRO A 144 -11.89 -0.11 23.36
N ALA A 145 -10.74 0.54 23.48
CA ALA A 145 -9.44 -0.06 23.18
C ALA A 145 -8.90 -0.95 24.31
N TRP A 146 -9.60 -1.07 25.44
CA TRP A 146 -9.28 -2.01 26.51
C TRP A 146 -9.76 -3.42 26.17
N LEU A 147 -8.84 -4.33 25.89
CA LEU A 147 -9.18 -5.70 25.52
C LEU A 147 -9.08 -6.64 26.72
N ARG A 148 -10.17 -6.77 27.49
CA ARG A 148 -10.22 -7.68 28.65
C ARG A 148 -9.71 -9.11 28.37
N PRO A 149 -9.95 -9.75 27.21
CA PRO A 149 -9.41 -11.08 26.90
C PRO A 149 -7.87 -11.19 26.89
N MET A 150 -7.17 -10.05 26.80
CA MET A 150 -5.70 -9.97 26.82
C MET A 150 -5.09 -9.95 28.22
N VAL A 151 -5.90 -9.77 29.29
CA VAL A 151 -5.40 -9.72 30.67
C VAL A 151 -4.70 -11.02 31.04
N GLY A 152 -3.48 -10.91 31.57
CA GLY A 152 -2.64 -12.04 31.98
C GLY A 152 -1.86 -12.71 30.85
N ILE A 153 -2.10 -12.36 29.58
CA ILE A 153 -1.32 -12.88 28.44
C ILE A 153 0.04 -12.17 28.40
N ARG A 154 1.11 -12.92 28.69
CA ARG A 154 2.48 -12.41 28.61
C ARG A 154 3.02 -12.55 27.17
N PRO A 155 3.54 -11.47 26.55
CA PRO A 155 4.11 -11.56 25.21
C PRO A 155 5.29 -12.52 25.18
N ARG A 156 5.32 -13.44 24.21
CA ARG A 156 6.45 -14.36 23.98
C ARG A 156 7.80 -13.65 23.90
N SER A 157 7.80 -12.44 23.33
CA SER A 157 9.02 -11.63 23.16
C SER A 157 9.50 -10.91 24.42
N GLY A 158 8.77 -11.00 25.53
CA GLY A 158 9.02 -10.26 26.76
C GLY A 158 8.56 -8.79 26.74
N HIS A 159 8.11 -8.29 25.59
CA HIS A 159 7.66 -6.90 25.42
C HIS A 159 6.32 -6.81 24.70
N TYR A 160 5.50 -5.83 25.08
CA TYR A 160 4.23 -5.56 24.43
C TYR A 160 4.37 -4.66 23.20
N LEU A 161 5.26 -3.67 23.27
CA LEU A 161 5.49 -2.65 22.24
C LEU A 161 6.81 -2.87 21.50
N HIS A 162 6.77 -2.75 20.16
CA HIS A 162 7.95 -2.91 19.30
C HIS A 162 8.08 -1.86 18.21
N PHE A 163 6.99 -1.22 17.79
CA PHE A 163 7.01 -0.20 16.75
C PHE A 163 6.04 0.92 17.10
N LEU A 164 6.57 2.11 17.38
CA LEU A 164 5.80 3.26 17.86
C LEU A 164 5.97 4.46 16.93
N ALA A 165 5.03 5.39 17.00
CA ALA A 165 5.22 6.73 16.47
C ALA A 165 4.71 7.79 17.44
N PHE A 166 5.32 8.97 17.39
CA PHE A 166 4.92 10.12 18.20
C PHE A 166 4.71 11.33 17.29
N GLU A 167 3.62 12.06 17.55
CA GLU A 167 3.34 13.34 16.91
C GLU A 167 3.94 14.46 17.73
N LEU A 168 4.78 15.27 17.10
CA LEU A 168 5.48 16.37 17.73
C LEU A 168 5.04 17.71 17.15
N GLY A 169 4.96 18.71 18.03
CA GLY A 169 4.81 20.11 17.65
C GLY A 169 5.87 20.94 18.37
N ARG A 170 6.35 22.00 17.72
CA ARG A 170 7.19 23.01 18.37
C ARG A 170 6.30 24.19 18.76
N GLY A 171 6.28 24.52 20.04
CA GLY A 171 5.51 25.63 20.57
C GLY A 171 6.11 27.00 20.22
N PRO A 172 5.42 28.11 20.54
CA PRO A 172 5.92 29.46 20.29
C PRO A 172 7.16 29.81 21.15
N ASP A 173 7.39 29.08 22.24
CA ASP A 173 8.60 29.19 23.08
C ASP A 173 9.80 28.42 22.50
N GLY A 174 9.64 27.78 21.33
CA GLY A 174 10.67 26.99 20.66
C GLY A 174 10.85 25.59 21.21
N LYS A 175 10.08 25.16 22.22
CA LYS A 175 10.19 23.84 22.82
C LYS A 175 9.35 22.80 22.09
N TRP A 176 9.83 21.57 22.09
CA TRP A 176 9.11 20.42 21.53
C TRP A 176 8.14 19.83 22.53
N TRP A 177 6.93 19.53 22.07
CA TRP A 177 5.89 18.87 22.85
C TRP A 177 5.38 17.63 22.11
N VAL A 178 5.03 16.59 22.86
CA VAL A 178 4.29 15.45 22.32
C VAL A 178 2.80 15.80 22.24
N LEU A 179 2.25 15.76 21.03
CA LEU A 179 0.84 16.04 20.74
C LEU A 179 -0.02 14.77 20.81
N ALA A 180 0.54 13.63 20.40
CA ALA A 180 -0.15 12.33 20.45
C ALA A 180 0.84 11.15 20.41
N ASP A 181 0.42 10.04 21.04
CA ASP A 181 1.10 8.75 21.00
C ASP A 181 0.40 7.82 19.99
N ARG A 182 1.16 7.11 19.16
CA ARG A 182 0.63 6.13 18.20
C ARG A 182 1.32 4.78 18.42
N VAL A 183 0.61 3.85 19.04
CA VAL A 183 1.12 2.55 19.48
C VAL A 183 0.26 1.36 19.06
N GLN A 184 -0.91 1.58 18.46
CA GLN A 184 -1.79 0.52 18.00
C GLN A 184 -1.25 -0.12 16.71
N ALA A 185 -1.26 0.65 15.63
CA ALA A 185 -0.78 0.26 14.31
C ALA A 185 -0.27 1.50 13.53
N PRO A 186 0.78 2.20 14.01
CA PRO A 186 1.17 3.50 13.47
C PRO A 186 1.60 3.43 11.99
N SER A 187 1.03 4.29 11.16
CA SER A 187 1.33 4.47 9.73
C SER A 187 2.24 5.67 9.46
N GLY A 188 2.80 5.73 8.27
CA GLY A 188 3.63 6.83 7.78
C GLY A 188 5.11 6.53 7.58
N ALA A 189 5.63 5.41 8.08
CA ALA A 189 7.05 5.09 7.98
C ALA A 189 7.47 4.81 6.53
N GLY A 190 6.60 4.13 5.76
CA GLY A 190 6.84 3.89 4.33
C GLY A 190 6.73 5.18 3.52
N TYR A 191 5.81 6.08 3.91
CA TYR A 191 5.69 7.41 3.29
C TYR A 191 6.90 8.31 3.60
N ALA A 192 7.48 8.23 4.80
CA ALA A 192 8.73 8.92 5.13
C ALA A 192 9.88 8.49 4.22
N LEU A 193 9.97 7.18 3.89
CA LEU A 193 10.97 6.67 2.96
C LEU A 193 10.73 7.18 1.53
N GLU A 194 9.49 7.14 1.04
CA GLU A 194 9.14 7.66 -0.29
C GLU A 194 9.36 9.17 -0.41
N ASN A 195 8.97 9.94 0.61
CA ASN A 195 9.25 11.37 0.68
C ASN A 195 10.75 11.63 0.61
N ARG A 196 11.57 10.84 1.31
CA ARG A 196 13.04 10.95 1.26
C ARG A 196 13.63 10.69 -0.12
N VAL A 197 13.11 9.70 -0.84
CA VAL A 197 13.58 9.45 -2.21
C VAL A 197 13.13 10.56 -3.16
N ALA A 198 11.89 11.07 -2.99
CA ALA A 198 11.36 12.16 -3.79
C ALA A 198 12.16 13.46 -3.60
N THR A 199 12.43 13.88 -2.36
CA THR A 199 13.23 15.07 -2.05
C THR A 199 14.68 14.93 -2.50
N ALA A 200 15.29 13.75 -2.33
CA ALA A 200 16.64 13.48 -2.82
C ALA A 200 16.75 13.57 -4.36
N ARG A 201 15.67 13.25 -5.10
CA ARG A 201 15.60 13.42 -6.57
C ARG A 201 15.31 14.86 -6.99
N ALA A 202 14.50 15.59 -6.23
CA ALA A 202 14.25 17.02 -6.49
C ALA A 202 15.53 17.84 -6.32
N PHE A 203 16.23 17.64 -5.19
CA PHE A 203 17.41 18.40 -4.80
C PHE A 203 18.68 17.57 -4.86
N SER A 204 18.94 16.87 -5.96
CA SER A 204 20.08 15.93 -6.08
C SER A 204 21.42 16.57 -5.69
N ASP A 205 21.64 17.81 -6.14
CA ASP A 205 22.92 18.49 -5.98
C ASP A 205 23.13 18.95 -4.53
N LEU A 206 22.06 19.48 -3.91
CA LEU A 206 22.07 19.88 -2.50
C LEU A 206 22.16 18.65 -1.60
N TYR A 207 21.37 17.61 -1.86
CA TYR A 207 21.32 16.40 -1.05
C TYR A 207 22.65 15.63 -1.04
N ALA A 208 23.46 15.73 -2.10
CA ALA A 208 24.81 15.17 -2.15
C ALA A 208 25.83 15.96 -1.31
N GLN A 209 25.59 17.25 -1.08
CA GLN A 209 26.46 18.15 -0.30
C GLN A 209 26.03 18.26 1.17
N GLU A 210 24.77 17.93 1.46
CA GLU A 210 24.23 17.89 2.81
C GLU A 210 24.49 16.55 3.49
N ASN A 211 24.79 16.63 4.78
CA ASN A 211 25.04 15.47 5.63
C ASN A 211 23.72 14.94 6.22
N VAL A 212 22.74 14.65 5.34
CA VAL A 212 21.42 14.17 5.78
C VAL A 212 21.53 12.72 6.28
N GLN A 213 21.07 12.48 7.50
CA GLN A 213 21.05 11.14 8.11
C GLN A 213 20.21 10.15 7.29
N ARG A 214 20.69 8.90 7.16
CA ARG A 214 20.07 7.88 6.29
C ARG A 214 19.02 7.06 7.04
N LEU A 215 17.83 6.92 6.47
CA LEU A 215 16.73 6.12 7.05
C LEU A 215 16.95 4.61 6.97
N ALA A 216 17.78 4.13 6.03
CA ALA A 216 17.98 2.70 5.77
C ALA A 216 18.48 1.92 7.00
N GLY A 217 19.25 2.57 7.87
CA GLY A 217 19.75 1.94 9.11
C GLY A 217 18.63 1.48 10.04
N PHE A 218 17.69 2.39 10.32
CA PHE A 218 16.52 2.10 11.16
C PHE A 218 15.72 0.90 10.64
N PHE A 219 15.44 0.84 9.34
CA PHE A 219 14.67 -0.25 8.75
C PHE A 219 15.42 -1.58 8.72
N ARG A 220 16.74 -1.55 8.48
CA ARG A 220 17.58 -2.75 8.57
C ARG A 220 17.56 -3.30 10.00
N ASP A 221 17.80 -2.45 10.99
CA ASP A 221 17.87 -2.85 12.39
C ASP A 221 16.51 -3.41 12.86
N PHE A 222 15.40 -2.80 12.43
CA PHE A 222 14.06 -3.31 12.69
C PHE A 222 13.79 -4.66 12.01
N ARG A 223 14.14 -4.81 10.72
CA ARG A 223 14.02 -6.08 9.99
C ARG A 223 14.76 -7.20 10.71
N ASP A 224 16.00 -6.93 11.08
CA ASP A 224 16.86 -7.91 11.72
C ASP A 224 16.34 -8.25 13.12
N ALA A 225 15.79 -7.27 13.86
CA ALA A 225 15.13 -7.49 15.15
C ALA A 225 13.88 -8.40 15.06
N LEU A 226 13.11 -8.32 13.97
CA LEU A 226 11.99 -9.23 13.75
C LEU A 226 12.45 -10.62 13.29
N LEU A 227 13.46 -10.69 12.41
CA LEU A 227 14.00 -11.96 11.93
C LEU A 227 14.64 -12.79 13.05
N ASN A 228 15.33 -12.13 13.98
CA ASN A 228 16.02 -12.75 15.13
C ASN A 228 15.05 -13.20 16.24
N ARG A 229 13.78 -12.81 16.18
CA ARG A 229 12.74 -13.26 17.14
C ARG A 229 12.17 -14.64 16.83
N ARG A 230 12.47 -15.20 15.65
CA ARG A 230 12.05 -16.55 15.27
C ARG A 230 12.93 -17.60 15.96
N GLN A 231 12.33 -18.64 16.50
CA GLN A 231 13.03 -19.82 17.01
C GLN A 231 13.28 -20.83 15.90
N ASP A 232 12.26 -21.12 15.08
CA ASP A 232 12.44 -21.91 13.86
C ASP A 232 12.90 -21.01 12.71
N ARG A 233 13.99 -21.41 12.06
CA ARG A 233 14.55 -20.69 10.90
C ARG A 233 13.65 -20.82 9.66
N ASP A 234 12.82 -21.87 9.59
CA ASP A 234 11.86 -22.10 8.51
C ASP A 234 10.52 -21.38 8.75
N SER A 235 10.25 -20.92 9.98
CA SER A 235 9.12 -20.05 10.30
C SER A 235 9.24 -18.66 9.66
N ARG A 236 8.13 -17.99 9.40
CA ARG A 236 8.09 -16.71 8.67
C ARG A 236 7.85 -15.51 9.59
N VAL A 237 8.34 -14.36 9.12
CA VAL A 237 7.88 -13.04 9.56
C VAL A 237 6.92 -12.52 8.50
N ALA A 238 5.76 -12.04 8.93
CA ALA A 238 4.72 -11.52 8.04
C ALA A 238 4.18 -10.17 8.51
N ILE A 239 3.59 -9.42 7.57
CA ILE A 239 2.84 -8.19 7.85
C ILE A 239 1.36 -8.49 7.60
N LEU A 240 0.52 -8.34 8.62
CA LEU A 240 -0.93 -8.50 8.52
C LEU A 240 -1.57 -7.18 8.11
N THR A 241 -2.28 -7.18 6.98
CA THR A 241 -2.99 -6.02 6.43
C THR A 241 -4.50 -6.29 6.36
N PRO A 242 -5.35 -5.27 6.59
CA PRO A 242 -6.79 -5.35 6.33
C PRO A 242 -7.15 -5.44 4.83
N GLY A 243 -6.17 -5.24 3.94
CA GLY A 243 -6.33 -5.39 2.49
C GLY A 243 -6.49 -4.07 1.71
N PRO A 244 -6.77 -4.13 0.40
CA PRO A 244 -6.68 -2.98 -0.51
C PRO A 244 -7.68 -1.85 -0.26
N LEU A 245 -8.72 -2.10 0.53
CA LEU A 245 -9.72 -1.08 0.90
C LEU A 245 -9.27 -0.22 2.08
N ASN A 246 -8.07 -0.42 2.63
CA ASN A 246 -7.53 0.45 3.66
C ASN A 246 -6.74 1.62 3.05
N GLU A 247 -6.87 2.80 3.65
CA GLU A 247 -6.23 4.04 3.19
C GLU A 247 -4.69 3.99 3.13
N THR A 248 -4.07 3.15 3.96
CA THR A 248 -2.61 2.99 4.06
C THR A 248 -2.11 1.67 3.47
N TYR A 249 -2.94 0.95 2.71
CA TYR A 249 -2.55 -0.33 2.09
C TYR A 249 -1.31 -0.21 1.18
N TYR A 250 -1.14 0.92 0.47
CA TYR A 250 0.07 1.19 -0.30
C TYR A 250 1.32 1.05 0.56
N GLU A 251 1.32 1.67 1.75
CA GLU A 251 2.44 1.63 2.69
C GLU A 251 2.73 0.20 3.14
N HIS A 252 1.69 -0.59 3.41
CA HIS A 252 1.83 -1.98 3.86
C HIS A 252 2.55 -2.84 2.81
N ALA A 253 2.09 -2.74 1.55
CA ALA A 253 2.71 -3.45 0.43
C ALA A 253 4.14 -2.96 0.14
N TYR A 254 4.36 -1.65 0.23
CA TYR A 254 5.65 -1.04 0.02
C TYR A 254 6.68 -1.50 1.07
N ILE A 255 6.34 -1.42 2.36
CA ILE A 255 7.22 -1.85 3.45
C ILE A 255 7.45 -3.37 3.40
N ALA A 256 6.43 -4.18 3.09
CA ALA A 256 6.60 -5.62 2.91
C ALA A 256 7.67 -5.94 1.86
N ARG A 257 7.63 -5.26 0.71
CA ARG A 257 8.62 -5.38 -0.35
C ARG A 257 10.00 -4.87 0.09
N TYR A 258 10.05 -3.71 0.75
CA TYR A 258 11.31 -3.09 1.19
C TYR A 258 12.05 -3.93 2.23
N LEU A 259 11.34 -4.53 3.19
CA LEU A 259 11.92 -5.38 4.24
C LEU A 259 12.04 -6.87 3.83
N GLY A 260 11.38 -7.28 2.75
CA GLY A 260 11.36 -8.66 2.28
C GLY A 260 10.49 -9.59 3.14
N PHE A 261 9.40 -9.08 3.72
CA PHE A 261 8.42 -9.85 4.48
C PHE A 261 7.20 -10.24 3.64
N THR A 262 6.49 -11.27 4.07
CA THR A 262 5.26 -11.71 3.39
C THR A 262 4.11 -10.82 3.84
N LEU A 263 3.38 -10.22 2.90
CA LEU A 263 2.13 -9.52 3.19
C LEU A 263 0.98 -10.54 3.22
N VAL A 264 0.22 -10.57 4.30
CA VAL A 264 -0.89 -11.51 4.53
C VAL A 264 -2.14 -10.76 4.98
N GLN A 265 -3.31 -11.30 4.66
CA GLN A 265 -4.62 -10.88 5.17
C GLN A 265 -5.15 -11.89 6.19
N GLY A 266 -6.21 -11.55 6.93
CA GLY A 266 -6.79 -12.45 7.94
C GLY A 266 -7.19 -13.82 7.38
N GLU A 267 -7.71 -13.85 6.15
CA GLU A 267 -8.07 -15.05 5.40
C GLU A 267 -6.88 -15.83 4.81
N ASP A 268 -5.66 -15.27 4.84
CA ASP A 268 -4.46 -16.03 4.47
C ASP A 268 -3.99 -16.91 5.65
N LEU A 269 -4.53 -16.67 6.85
CA LEU A 269 -4.06 -17.23 8.10
C LEU A 269 -5.03 -18.26 8.69
N ASP A 270 -4.47 -19.20 9.45
CA ASP A 270 -5.18 -20.24 10.19
C ASP A 270 -4.48 -20.46 11.54
N VAL A 271 -5.22 -20.79 12.59
CA VAL A 271 -4.62 -21.12 13.90
C VAL A 271 -4.82 -22.60 14.17
N ARG A 272 -3.71 -23.33 14.38
CA ARG A 272 -3.71 -24.77 14.66
C ARG A 272 -2.80 -25.07 15.84
N ASP A 273 -3.32 -25.80 16.82
CA ASP A 273 -2.56 -26.23 18.01
C ASP A 273 -1.81 -25.08 18.70
N GLY A 274 -2.45 -23.90 18.76
CA GLY A 274 -1.87 -22.68 19.35
C GLY A 274 -0.80 -21.99 18.48
N GLN A 275 -0.58 -22.43 17.25
CA GLN A 275 0.36 -21.83 16.29
C GLN A 275 -0.38 -21.10 15.17
N LEU A 276 0.15 -19.96 14.75
CA LEU A 276 -0.33 -19.23 13.58
C LEU A 276 0.31 -19.80 12.32
N MET A 277 -0.51 -20.16 11.35
CA MET A 277 -0.12 -20.75 10.07
C MET A 277 -0.58 -19.85 8.93
N VAL A 278 0.17 -19.83 7.83
CA VAL A 278 -0.26 -19.24 6.55
C VAL A 278 -0.60 -20.34 5.55
N ARG A 279 -1.74 -20.19 4.87
CA ARG A 279 -2.16 -21.01 3.73
C ARG A 279 -1.29 -20.67 2.52
N THR A 280 -0.39 -21.58 2.14
CA THR A 280 0.41 -21.46 0.92
C THR A 280 0.01 -22.52 -0.08
N VAL A 281 0.38 -22.33 -1.35
CA VAL A 281 0.19 -23.32 -2.41
C VAL A 281 1.00 -24.61 -2.20
N ALA A 282 1.91 -24.64 -1.20
CA ALA A 282 2.65 -25.83 -0.78
C ALA A 282 2.20 -26.36 0.59
N GLY A 283 0.98 -25.99 1.03
CA GLY A 283 0.44 -26.34 2.33
C GLY A 283 0.66 -25.27 3.40
N LEU A 284 0.38 -25.62 4.66
CA LEU A 284 0.48 -24.69 5.79
C LEU A 284 1.93 -24.48 6.21
N ARG A 285 2.28 -23.22 6.51
CA ARG A 285 3.60 -22.85 7.02
C ARG A 285 3.47 -21.98 8.28
N PRO A 286 4.32 -22.18 9.31
CA PRO A 286 4.21 -21.42 10.54
C PRO A 286 4.65 -19.95 10.37
N ILE A 287 4.00 -19.06 11.11
CA ILE A 287 4.38 -17.66 11.32
C ILE A 287 4.58 -17.44 12.82
N GLU A 288 5.80 -17.11 13.21
CA GLU A 288 6.14 -16.82 14.62
C GLU A 288 6.15 -15.33 14.95
N VAL A 289 6.25 -14.46 13.94
CA VAL A 289 6.26 -13.00 14.14
C VAL A 289 5.32 -12.34 13.14
N LEU A 290 4.32 -11.61 13.66
CA LEU A 290 3.32 -10.93 12.86
C LEU A 290 3.32 -9.43 13.18
N TRP A 291 3.67 -8.61 12.19
CA TRP A 291 3.51 -7.17 12.28
C TRP A 291 2.11 -6.77 11.82
N ARG A 292 1.28 -6.38 12.78
CA ARG A 292 -0.12 -6.03 12.58
C ARG A 292 -0.27 -4.59 12.08
N ARG A 293 -1.14 -4.41 11.08
CA ARG A 293 -1.51 -3.12 10.47
C ARG A 293 -3.02 -2.85 10.45
N LEU A 294 -3.75 -3.47 11.38
CA LEU A 294 -5.17 -3.23 11.65
C LEU A 294 -5.35 -2.97 13.15
N ASP A 295 -6.48 -2.42 13.56
CA ASP A 295 -6.81 -2.23 14.98
C ASP A 295 -7.03 -3.55 15.72
N ALA A 296 -6.84 -3.53 17.04
CA ALA A 296 -6.69 -4.78 17.80
C ALA A 296 -8.01 -5.55 17.93
N GLU A 297 -9.13 -4.85 18.08
CA GLU A 297 -10.49 -5.41 18.16
C GLU A 297 -10.85 -6.29 16.96
N TYR A 298 -10.37 -5.95 15.77
CA TYR A 298 -10.67 -6.70 14.54
C TYR A 298 -9.78 -7.93 14.35
N ALA A 299 -8.80 -8.18 15.21
CA ALA A 299 -7.80 -9.22 14.97
C ALA A 299 -8.33 -10.66 15.16
N ASP A 300 -9.35 -10.85 16.01
CA ASP A 300 -9.91 -12.17 16.31
C ASP A 300 -11.44 -12.13 16.43
N PRO A 301 -12.18 -12.65 15.43
CA PRO A 301 -13.64 -12.69 15.50
C PRO A 301 -14.22 -13.68 16.52
N LEU A 302 -13.41 -14.57 17.12
CA LEU A 302 -13.91 -15.51 18.15
C LEU A 302 -13.91 -14.91 19.55
N GLU A 303 -12.88 -14.14 19.89
CA GLU A 303 -12.68 -13.62 21.25
C GLU A 303 -12.83 -12.09 21.36
N LEU A 304 -12.81 -11.34 20.25
CA LEU A 304 -12.89 -9.88 20.22
C LEU A 304 -14.16 -9.41 19.49
N ASP A 305 -14.06 -8.91 18.24
CA ASP A 305 -15.21 -8.47 17.46
C ASP A 305 -15.74 -9.56 16.50
N PRO A 306 -16.90 -10.18 16.78
CA PRO A 306 -17.48 -11.21 15.91
C PRO A 306 -17.94 -10.70 14.53
N ALA A 307 -18.08 -9.39 14.35
CA ALA A 307 -18.38 -8.80 13.04
C ALA A 307 -17.12 -8.67 12.15
N SER A 308 -15.92 -8.83 12.72
CA SER A 308 -14.67 -8.67 11.97
C SER A 308 -14.57 -9.67 10.81
N ARG A 309 -14.24 -9.13 9.63
CA ARG A 309 -13.95 -9.90 8.40
C ARG A 309 -12.49 -9.85 7.98
N ILE A 310 -11.66 -9.15 8.76
CA ILE A 310 -10.25 -8.87 8.43
C ILE A 310 -9.27 -9.52 9.41
N GLY A 311 -9.78 -10.08 10.52
CA GLY A 311 -9.03 -10.84 11.50
C GLY A 311 -8.91 -12.33 11.17
N THR A 312 -8.29 -13.07 12.09
CA THR A 312 -8.14 -14.52 11.99
C THR A 312 -8.71 -15.17 13.25
N PRO A 313 -9.69 -16.08 13.13
CA PRO A 313 -10.22 -16.84 14.25
C PRO A 313 -9.12 -17.51 15.08
N GLY A 314 -9.12 -17.28 16.41
CA GLY A 314 -8.19 -17.91 17.35
C GLY A 314 -6.84 -17.20 17.48
N MET A 315 -6.68 -15.99 16.93
CA MET A 315 -5.47 -15.18 17.09
C MET A 315 -5.12 -14.94 18.57
N VAL A 316 -6.12 -14.66 19.42
CA VAL A 316 -5.92 -14.46 20.86
C VAL A 316 -5.45 -15.75 21.52
N ALA A 317 -6.02 -16.89 21.14
CA ALA A 317 -5.58 -18.21 21.62
C ALA A 317 -4.12 -18.52 21.23
N ALA A 318 -3.69 -18.19 20.02
CA ALA A 318 -2.30 -18.36 19.58
C ALA A 318 -1.31 -17.50 20.38
N LEU A 319 -1.71 -16.26 20.73
CA LEU A 319 -0.92 -15.39 21.62
C LEU A 319 -0.86 -15.95 23.05
N ARG A 320 -1.99 -16.41 23.58
CA ARG A 320 -2.10 -17.03 24.91
C ARG A 320 -1.22 -18.28 25.03
N ALA A 321 -1.14 -19.09 23.97
CA ALA A 321 -0.29 -20.27 23.90
C ALA A 321 1.21 -19.94 23.71
N GLY A 322 1.56 -18.68 23.49
CA GLY A 322 2.95 -18.28 23.20
C GLY A 322 3.44 -18.72 21.82
N GLY A 323 2.55 -19.11 20.90
CA GLY A 323 2.92 -19.52 19.54
C GLY A 323 3.33 -18.35 18.63
N LEU A 324 2.94 -17.13 18.99
CA LEU A 324 3.10 -15.94 18.15
C LEU A 324 3.68 -14.75 18.93
N THR A 325 4.58 -14.00 18.29
CA THR A 325 4.94 -12.63 18.68
C THR A 325 4.19 -11.65 17.79
N MET A 326 3.33 -10.82 18.38
CA MET A 326 2.62 -9.75 17.69
C MET A 326 3.37 -8.42 17.84
N VAL A 327 3.46 -7.66 16.75
CA VAL A 327 4.05 -6.32 16.70
C VAL A 327 2.97 -5.33 16.26
N ASN A 328 2.48 -4.42 17.09
CA ASN A 328 2.49 -4.45 18.55
C ASN A 328 1.40 -5.39 19.09
N SER A 329 1.52 -5.77 20.37
CA SER A 329 0.55 -6.62 21.06
C SER A 329 -0.89 -6.10 20.96
N LEU A 330 -1.86 -7.02 20.97
CA LEU A 330 -3.27 -6.62 20.99
C LEU A 330 -3.58 -5.88 22.29
N GLY A 331 -4.44 -4.87 22.18
CA GLY A 331 -4.81 -4.01 23.30
C GLY A 331 -3.88 -2.83 23.54
N SER A 332 -2.85 -2.62 22.71
CA SER A 332 -1.96 -1.44 22.84
C SER A 332 -2.67 -0.11 22.60
N GLY A 333 -3.81 -0.09 21.88
CA GLY A 333 -4.57 1.13 21.60
C GLY A 333 -5.04 1.90 22.82
N ILE A 334 -5.19 1.24 23.98
CA ILE A 334 -5.52 1.94 25.24
C ILE A 334 -4.50 3.03 25.59
N LEU A 335 -3.25 2.88 25.17
CA LEU A 335 -2.22 3.89 25.44
C LEU A 335 -2.33 5.13 24.52
N GLU A 336 -3.10 5.06 23.43
CA GLU A 336 -3.38 6.22 22.56
C GLU A 336 -4.51 7.11 23.11
N THR A 337 -5.12 6.71 24.23
CA THR A 337 -6.26 7.41 24.84
C THR A 337 -5.90 8.84 25.21
N ARG A 338 -6.64 9.81 24.66
CA ARG A 338 -6.38 11.24 24.85
C ARG A 338 -6.30 11.65 26.33
N ALA A 339 -7.21 11.15 27.17
CA ALA A 339 -7.20 11.44 28.60
C ALA A 339 -5.97 10.87 29.34
N LEU A 340 -5.29 9.84 28.83
CA LEU A 340 -4.10 9.28 29.46
C LEU A 340 -2.97 10.32 29.56
N MET A 341 -2.91 11.28 28.63
CA MET A 341 -1.93 12.36 28.61
C MET A 341 -2.02 13.28 29.85
N ALA A 342 -3.16 13.34 30.53
CA ALA A 342 -3.30 14.06 31.80
C ALA A 342 -2.59 13.35 32.97
N PHE A 343 -2.32 12.06 32.85
CA PHE A 343 -1.74 11.23 33.92
C PHE A 343 -0.26 10.95 33.71
N LEU A 344 0.23 10.88 32.46
CA LEU A 344 1.64 10.57 32.15
C LEU A 344 2.67 11.41 32.93
N PRO A 345 2.49 12.74 33.12
CA PRO A 345 3.44 13.54 33.91
C PRO A 345 3.55 13.10 35.38
N LYS A 346 2.47 12.55 35.95
CA LYS A 346 2.42 12.01 37.33
C LYS A 346 2.89 10.56 37.39
N LEU A 347 2.70 9.79 36.31
CA LEU A 347 3.11 8.40 36.23
C LEU A 347 4.62 8.25 36.00
N ALA A 348 5.26 9.15 35.24
CA ALA A 348 6.68 9.04 34.91
C ALA A 348 7.59 8.98 36.15
N PRO A 349 7.46 9.86 37.17
CA PRO A 349 8.29 9.77 38.36
C PRO A 349 8.02 8.49 39.18
N HIS A 350 6.81 7.94 39.09
CA HIS A 350 6.45 6.74 39.82
C HIS A 350 6.99 5.46 39.18
N LEU A 351 6.95 5.38 37.85
CA LEU A 351 7.34 4.19 37.10
C LEU A 351 8.82 4.19 36.68
N LEU A 352 9.37 5.36 36.35
CA LEU A 352 10.75 5.51 35.87
C LEU A 352 11.69 6.19 36.88
N GLY A 353 11.15 6.80 37.94
CA GLY A 353 11.95 7.57 38.91
C GLY A 353 12.31 8.99 38.47
N GLU A 354 11.86 9.41 37.29
CA GLU A 354 12.19 10.70 36.69
C GLU A 354 10.98 11.36 36.01
N LYS A 355 11.06 12.69 35.81
CA LYS A 355 10.01 13.44 35.10
C LYS A 355 10.11 13.18 33.60
N LEU A 356 9.00 13.44 32.90
CA LEU A 356 9.00 13.45 31.43
C LEU A 356 10.09 14.39 30.90
N ALA A 357 11.00 13.86 30.10
CA ALA A 357 12.07 14.61 29.46
C ALA A 357 11.54 15.59 28.40
N MET A 358 10.47 15.19 27.69
CA MET A 358 9.69 16.06 26.81
C MET A 358 8.24 16.12 27.33
N PRO A 359 7.70 17.31 27.61
CA PRO A 359 6.31 17.44 28.04
C PRO A 359 5.35 17.11 26.89
N ASN A 360 4.14 16.70 27.24
CA ASN A 360 3.03 16.64 26.29
C ASN A 360 2.21 17.93 26.31
N VAL A 361 1.37 18.12 25.30
CA VAL A 361 0.37 19.20 25.32
C VAL A 361 -0.43 19.14 26.63
N ALA A 362 -0.63 20.31 27.27
CA ALA A 362 -1.35 20.40 28.52
C ALA A 362 -2.76 19.82 28.35
N THR A 363 -3.08 18.83 29.19
CA THR A 363 -4.28 18.00 29.05
C THR A 363 -4.96 17.86 30.41
N TRP A 364 -6.28 18.07 30.43
CA TRP A 364 -7.13 18.01 31.62
C TRP A 364 -8.25 17.00 31.39
N TRP A 365 -8.28 15.92 32.17
CA TRP A 365 -9.41 15.00 32.15
C TRP A 365 -10.55 15.56 33.01
N CYS A 366 -11.69 15.84 32.39
CA CYS A 366 -12.81 16.55 33.02
C CYS A 366 -13.60 15.71 34.03
N GLY A 367 -13.20 14.45 34.27
CA GLY A 367 -13.68 13.65 35.40
C GLY A 367 -13.24 14.23 36.75
N ASP A 368 -12.11 14.93 36.78
CA ASP A 368 -11.60 15.61 37.97
C ASP A 368 -12.22 17.02 38.15
N ALA A 369 -12.51 17.38 39.40
CA ALA A 369 -13.14 18.66 39.72
C ALA A 369 -12.21 19.86 39.47
N ALA A 370 -10.91 19.72 39.75
CA ALA A 370 -9.95 20.79 39.51
C ALA A 370 -9.73 21.00 37.99
N ALA A 371 -9.71 19.91 37.21
CA ALA A 371 -9.71 19.97 35.76
C ALA A 371 -10.92 20.75 35.21
N ARG A 372 -12.15 20.44 35.65
CA ARG A 372 -13.35 21.19 35.21
C ARG A 372 -13.26 22.69 35.56
N SER A 373 -12.79 23.01 36.76
CA SER A 373 -12.60 24.40 37.17
C SER A 373 -11.58 25.14 36.29
N ALA A 374 -10.48 24.47 35.92
CA ALA A 374 -9.46 25.03 35.04
C ALA A 374 -10.05 25.35 33.64
N VAL A 375 -10.84 24.43 33.09
CA VAL A 375 -11.51 24.62 31.79
C VAL A 375 -12.47 25.82 31.83
N LEU A 376 -13.31 25.92 32.87
CA LEU A 376 -14.25 27.04 33.03
C LEU A 376 -13.56 28.38 33.24
N SER A 377 -12.35 28.40 33.81
CA SER A 377 -11.61 29.64 34.07
C SER A 377 -10.95 30.24 32.82
N ALA A 378 -10.72 29.43 31.77
CA ALA A 378 -10.02 29.87 30.56
C ALA A 378 -10.52 29.15 29.29
N PRO A 379 -11.83 29.17 28.97
CA PRO A 379 -12.43 28.37 27.90
C PRO A 379 -11.86 28.70 26.50
N ASP A 380 -11.46 29.94 26.25
CA ASP A 380 -10.91 30.37 24.95
C ASP A 380 -9.57 29.70 24.60
N ARG A 381 -8.88 29.15 25.60
CA ARG A 381 -7.60 28.45 25.45
C ARG A 381 -7.75 26.93 25.41
N MET A 382 -8.98 26.41 25.47
CA MET A 382 -9.24 24.98 25.61
C MET A 382 -9.92 24.41 24.37
N ILE A 383 -9.48 23.24 23.96
CA ILE A 383 -10.14 22.38 22.97
C ILE A 383 -10.72 21.19 23.73
N LEU A 384 -12.03 21.00 23.64
CA LEU A 384 -12.75 19.85 24.20
C LEU A 384 -12.88 18.76 23.16
N GLY A 385 -12.77 17.51 23.59
CA GLY A 385 -13.16 16.35 22.81
C GLY A 385 -13.40 15.13 23.69
N ASP A 386 -13.64 13.98 23.06
CA ASP A 386 -13.81 12.71 23.77
C ASP A 386 -12.52 12.31 24.51
N ALA A 387 -12.67 11.95 25.79
CA ALA A 387 -11.60 11.46 26.66
C ALA A 387 -11.01 10.12 26.19
N LEU A 388 -11.85 9.26 25.60
CA LEU A 388 -11.53 7.90 25.18
C LEU A 388 -11.11 7.81 23.70
N ALA A 389 -11.17 8.92 22.97
CA ALA A 389 -10.66 8.98 21.61
C ALA A 389 -9.17 8.61 21.55
N THR A 390 -8.83 7.73 20.61
CA THR A 390 -7.46 7.29 20.30
C THR A 390 -6.87 8.02 19.08
N GLY A 391 -7.72 8.67 18.29
CA GLY A 391 -7.31 9.50 17.15
C GLY A 391 -6.86 10.89 17.56
N MET A 392 -6.01 11.52 16.74
CA MET A 392 -5.77 12.96 16.85
C MET A 392 -7.10 13.70 16.66
N PRO A 393 -7.34 14.81 17.39
CA PRO A 393 -8.43 15.73 17.07
C PRO A 393 -8.49 16.00 15.56
N ALA A 394 -7.32 16.19 14.93
CA ALA A 394 -7.18 16.47 13.51
C ALA A 394 -7.55 15.33 12.54
N ASP A 395 -7.54 14.08 12.99
CA ASP A 395 -7.86 12.93 12.14
C ASP A 395 -9.36 12.53 12.27
N GLN A 396 -10.11 13.10 13.22
CA GLN A 396 -11.53 12.83 13.46
C GLN A 396 -12.39 14.09 13.27
N ARG A 397 -13.01 14.23 12.10
CA ARG A 397 -13.95 15.34 11.81
C ARG A 397 -15.07 15.39 12.86
N GLY A 398 -15.15 16.51 13.58
CA GLY A 398 -16.29 16.82 14.46
C GLY A 398 -16.13 16.40 15.93
N ASP A 399 -15.00 15.82 16.34
CA ASP A 399 -14.76 15.42 17.74
C ASP A 399 -14.18 16.56 18.61
N ALA A 400 -13.63 17.60 17.99
CA ALA A 400 -12.98 18.71 18.71
C ALA A 400 -13.77 20.01 18.60
N THR A 401 -14.04 20.65 19.73
CA THR A 401 -14.72 21.96 19.79
C THR A 401 -13.93 22.90 20.69
N ARG A 402 -13.72 24.15 20.28
CA ARG A 402 -13.13 25.15 21.16
C ARG A 402 -14.13 25.45 22.29
N ALA A 403 -13.69 25.36 23.54
CA ALA A 403 -14.60 25.54 24.67
C ALA A 403 -15.19 26.96 24.73
N GLY A 404 -14.43 27.96 24.27
CA GLY A 404 -14.89 29.36 24.16
C GLY A 404 -15.97 29.60 23.11
N ASP A 405 -16.17 28.68 22.16
CA ASP A 405 -17.25 28.80 21.16
C ASP A 405 -18.61 28.34 21.74
N LEU A 406 -18.62 27.78 22.94
CA LEU A 406 -19.83 27.34 23.65
C LEU A 406 -20.29 28.41 24.64
N GLU A 407 -21.61 28.58 24.78
CA GLU A 407 -22.18 29.39 25.85
C GLU A 407 -21.73 28.86 27.22
N THR A 408 -21.41 29.75 28.15
CA THR A 408 -20.82 29.35 29.45
C THR A 408 -21.72 28.38 30.22
N ALA A 409 -23.04 28.57 30.16
CA ALA A 409 -24.01 27.68 30.79
C ALA A 409 -24.04 26.29 30.14
N ASP A 410 -23.87 26.21 28.82
CA ASP A 410 -23.79 24.95 28.08
C ASP A 410 -22.51 24.19 28.40
N LEU A 411 -21.38 24.90 28.41
CA LEU A 411 -20.09 24.35 28.79
C LEU A 411 -20.13 23.77 30.21
N ALA A 412 -20.63 24.55 31.18
CA ALA A 412 -20.74 24.11 32.57
C ALA A 412 -21.63 22.87 32.72
N ARG A 413 -22.80 22.85 32.04
CA ARG A 413 -23.70 21.70 32.05
C ARG A 413 -23.03 20.45 31.48
N ARG A 414 -22.36 20.58 30.34
CA ARG A 414 -21.69 19.46 29.65
C ARG A 414 -20.56 18.88 30.51
N LEU A 415 -19.75 19.73 31.14
CA LEU A 415 -18.71 19.30 32.07
C LEU A 415 -19.27 18.61 33.32
N GLN A 416 -20.46 19.00 33.79
CA GLN A 416 -21.11 18.37 34.95
C GLN A 416 -21.76 17.03 34.60
N SER A 417 -22.45 16.95 33.46
CA SER A 417 -23.20 15.75 33.06
C SER A 417 -22.32 14.64 32.48
N ASP A 418 -21.24 15.01 31.78
CA ASP A 418 -20.41 14.08 31.01
C ASP A 418 -18.90 14.31 31.24
N GLY A 419 -18.52 14.86 32.39
CA GLY A 419 -17.12 15.19 32.67
C GLY A 419 -16.17 14.00 32.50
N THR A 420 -16.59 12.79 32.85
CA THR A 420 -15.77 11.56 32.71
C THR A 420 -15.48 11.17 31.27
N GLY A 421 -16.39 11.49 30.34
CA GLY A 421 -16.23 11.26 28.90
C GLY A 421 -15.50 12.39 28.18
N LEU A 422 -15.11 13.47 28.89
CA LEU A 422 -14.53 14.66 28.29
C LEU A 422 -13.08 14.88 28.70
N VAL A 423 -12.30 15.38 27.75
CA VAL A 423 -10.94 15.88 27.98
C VAL A 423 -10.80 17.25 27.35
N ALA A 424 -10.09 18.15 28.03
CA ALA A 424 -9.67 19.42 27.48
C ALA A 424 -8.17 19.39 27.20
N GLN A 425 -7.74 19.98 26.08
CA GLN A 425 -6.35 20.20 25.73
C GLN A 425 -6.12 21.67 25.44
N GLU A 426 -4.90 22.15 25.70
CA GLU A 426 -4.56 23.53 25.37
C GLU A 426 -4.59 23.75 23.85
N ALA A 427 -5.21 24.85 23.42
CA ALA A 427 -5.21 25.31 22.04
C ALA A 427 -3.80 25.80 21.67
N VAL A 428 -2.93 24.87 21.27
CA VAL A 428 -1.54 25.16 20.98
C VAL A 428 -1.34 25.84 19.61
N THR A 429 -0.46 26.83 19.60
CA THR A 429 0.09 27.46 18.40
C THR A 429 1.34 26.70 17.98
N LEU A 430 1.34 26.13 16.77
CA LEU A 430 2.47 25.36 16.24
C LEU A 430 3.42 26.24 15.42
N SER A 431 4.70 25.88 15.41
CA SER A 431 5.69 26.54 14.54
C SER A 431 5.36 26.37 13.06
N THR A 432 5.84 27.33 12.25
CA THR A 432 5.71 27.30 10.80
C THR A 432 6.99 26.87 10.10
N THR A 433 6.85 26.20 8.97
CA THR A 433 7.94 25.83 8.07
C THR A 433 7.67 26.37 6.66
N PRO A 434 8.70 26.72 5.86
CA PRO A 434 8.50 27.17 4.49
C PRO A 434 7.91 26.06 3.62
N THR A 435 6.87 26.41 2.87
CA THR A 435 6.20 25.53 1.90
C THR A 435 6.05 26.23 0.56
N LEU A 436 6.24 25.51 -0.54
CA LEU A 436 6.11 26.05 -1.88
C LEU A 436 4.64 26.06 -2.34
N LEU A 437 4.04 27.24 -2.42
CA LEU A 437 2.68 27.46 -2.91
C LEU A 437 2.73 28.29 -4.20
N GLN A 438 2.23 27.73 -5.31
CA GLN A 438 2.22 28.40 -6.62
C GLN A 438 3.60 28.97 -7.01
N GLY A 439 4.68 28.23 -6.70
CA GLY A 439 6.06 28.64 -6.99
C GLY A 439 6.66 29.69 -6.04
N ARG A 440 5.97 30.01 -4.92
CA ARG A 440 6.45 30.95 -3.90
C ARG A 440 6.46 30.31 -2.51
N LEU A 441 7.48 30.63 -1.71
CA LEU A 441 7.54 30.18 -0.32
C LEU A 441 6.53 30.93 0.55
N ALA A 442 5.78 30.18 1.36
CA ALA A 442 4.86 30.72 2.37
C ALA A 442 4.99 29.92 3.67
N PRO A 443 4.86 30.55 4.85
CA PRO A 443 4.86 29.85 6.12
C PRO A 443 3.58 29.02 6.27
N ARG A 444 3.74 27.77 6.69
CA ARG A 444 2.62 26.90 7.06
C ARG A 444 2.91 26.17 8.36
N PRO A 445 1.92 26.04 9.27
CA PRO A 445 2.09 25.30 10.50
C PRO A 445 2.40 23.84 10.20
N MET A 446 3.21 23.22 11.08
CA MET A 446 3.63 21.84 10.90
C MET A 446 3.54 21.00 12.17
N THR A 447 3.41 19.69 11.97
CA THR A 447 3.66 18.66 12.98
C THR A 447 4.61 17.62 12.40
N ILE A 448 5.38 16.94 13.24
CA ILE A 448 6.34 15.92 12.82
C ILE A 448 5.97 14.57 13.44
N ARG A 449 5.81 13.54 12.61
CA ARG A 449 5.69 12.17 13.09
C ARG A 449 7.06 11.50 13.11
N VAL A 450 7.47 11.07 14.30
CA VAL A 450 8.75 10.37 14.55
C VAL A 450 8.50 8.90 14.87
N PHE A 451 9.30 7.99 14.32
CA PHE A 451 9.12 6.54 14.49
C PHE A 451 10.20 5.91 15.36
N LEU A 452 9.80 4.97 16.20
CA LEU A 452 10.69 4.18 17.04
C LEU A 452 10.48 2.70 16.80
N SER A 453 11.57 1.93 16.85
CA SER A 453 11.50 0.47 16.79
C SER A 453 12.35 -0.17 17.89
N ARG A 454 11.86 -1.27 18.45
CA ARG A 454 12.54 -2.05 19.48
C ARG A 454 13.44 -3.08 18.83
N ASN A 455 14.72 -3.07 19.18
CA ASN A 455 15.71 -4.07 18.80
C ASN A 455 16.18 -4.88 20.01
N GLY A 456 17.25 -5.66 19.88
CA GLY A 456 17.79 -6.47 20.97
C GLY A 456 18.45 -5.69 22.12
N SER A 457 18.77 -4.41 21.90
CA SER A 457 19.46 -3.53 22.86
C SER A 457 18.60 -2.38 23.39
N GLY A 458 17.31 -2.31 23.02
CA GLY A 458 16.40 -1.24 23.44
C GLY A 458 15.65 -0.61 22.26
N TRP A 459 15.41 0.70 22.32
CA TRP A 459 14.73 1.46 21.29
C TRP A 459 15.71 2.14 20.33
N THR A 460 15.36 2.19 19.05
CA THR A 460 16.05 2.98 18.03
C THR A 460 15.05 3.98 17.44
N VAL A 461 15.44 5.24 17.38
CA VAL A 461 14.65 6.32 16.78
C VAL A 461 15.07 6.48 15.31
N MET A 462 14.11 6.52 14.40
CA MET A 462 14.38 6.81 12.99
C MET A 462 14.99 8.20 12.87
N PRO A 463 16.16 8.43 12.24
CA PRO A 463 16.76 9.75 12.13
C PRO A 463 16.08 10.59 11.04
N GLY A 464 14.85 11.01 11.35
CA GLY A 464 13.90 11.66 10.46
C GLY A 464 12.47 11.18 10.72
N GLY A 465 11.62 11.39 9.72
CA GLY A 465 10.21 11.06 9.79
C GLY A 465 9.50 11.71 8.61
N PHE A 466 8.23 12.02 8.77
CA PHE A 466 7.57 12.92 7.83
C PHE A 466 6.76 13.96 8.60
N ALA A 467 6.67 15.15 8.02
CA ALA A 467 5.93 16.26 8.60
C ALA A 467 4.59 16.41 7.89
N ARG A 468 3.54 16.74 8.65
CA ARG A 468 2.26 17.19 8.10
C ARG A 468 2.25 18.71 8.11
N ILE A 469 1.93 19.30 6.97
CA ILE A 469 1.93 20.74 6.72
C ILE A 469 0.49 21.21 6.51
N GLY A 470 0.08 22.26 7.21
CA GLY A 470 -1.29 22.79 7.10
C GLY A 470 -1.64 23.34 5.74
N ALA A 471 -2.89 23.15 5.33
CA ALA A 471 -3.43 23.80 4.15
C ALA A 471 -3.58 25.33 4.35
N THR A 472 -3.97 25.75 5.55
CA THR A 472 -4.25 27.14 5.93
C THR A 472 -3.09 27.78 6.71
N PRO A 473 -3.00 29.13 6.75
CA PRO A 473 -2.06 29.84 7.60
C PRO A 473 -2.44 29.85 9.09
N ASP A 474 -3.61 29.32 9.48
CA ASP A 474 -4.03 29.26 10.89
C ASP A 474 -3.09 28.32 11.67
N PRO A 475 -2.27 28.84 12.62
CA PRO A 475 -1.24 28.07 13.31
C PRO A 475 -1.78 27.21 14.45
N ALA A 476 -3.08 27.27 14.73
CA ALA A 476 -3.69 26.43 15.75
C ALA A 476 -3.57 24.95 15.36
N ALA A 477 -3.18 24.07 16.29
CA ALA A 477 -3.11 22.63 16.01
C ALA A 477 -4.46 22.06 15.51
N ILE A 478 -5.59 22.66 15.91
CA ILE A 478 -6.91 22.30 15.39
C ILE A 478 -7.06 22.62 13.90
N ALA A 479 -6.38 23.62 13.34
CA ALA A 479 -6.47 23.90 11.91
C ALA A 479 -5.88 22.77 11.05
N MET A 480 -5.02 21.92 11.63
CA MET A 480 -4.41 20.77 10.96
C MET A 480 -5.44 19.71 10.50
N GLN A 481 -6.71 19.74 10.96
CA GLN A 481 -7.74 18.78 10.52
C GLN A 481 -8.26 19.02 9.09
N HIS A 482 -8.04 20.22 8.53
CA HIS A 482 -8.60 20.61 7.23
C HIS A 482 -7.84 20.01 6.04
N GLY A 483 -6.97 19.02 6.29
CA GLY A 483 -6.05 18.47 5.31
C GLY A 483 -4.75 19.25 5.23
N GLY A 484 -3.84 18.77 4.39
CA GLY A 484 -2.48 19.30 4.33
C GLY A 484 -1.61 18.53 3.34
N SER A 485 -0.36 18.95 3.24
CA SER A 485 0.68 18.22 2.50
C SER A 485 1.62 17.50 3.45
N ALA A 486 2.32 16.48 2.95
CA ALA A 486 3.31 15.72 3.67
C ALA A 486 4.71 16.11 3.17
N ALA A 487 5.58 16.56 4.06
CA ALA A 487 6.97 16.87 3.78
C ALA A 487 7.90 15.78 4.34
N ASP A 488 9.08 15.65 3.76
CA ASP A 488 10.19 14.92 4.37
C ASP A 488 10.77 15.70 5.57
N VAL A 489 11.44 15.00 6.47
CA VAL A 489 12.18 15.59 7.60
C VAL A 489 13.64 15.19 7.49
N TRP A 490 14.51 16.16 7.26
CA TRP A 490 15.95 15.97 7.19
C TRP A 490 16.58 16.26 8.55
N VAL A 491 17.17 15.24 9.14
CA VAL A 491 18.11 15.41 10.25
C VAL A 491 19.49 15.57 9.64
N VAL A 492 20.11 16.74 9.83
CA VAL A 492 21.36 17.10 9.18
C VAL A 492 22.49 17.08 10.22
N SER A 493 23.54 16.32 9.94
CA SER A 493 24.72 16.27 10.81
C SER A 493 25.74 17.36 10.42
N PRO A 494 26.50 17.94 11.37
CA PRO A 494 27.65 18.77 11.03
C PRO A 494 28.78 17.97 10.36
N ARG A 495 28.77 16.62 10.43
CA ARG A 495 29.82 15.74 9.91
C ARG A 495 29.31 14.82 8.79
N PRO A 496 30.20 14.34 7.90
CA PRO A 496 29.83 13.35 6.88
C PRO A 496 29.15 12.12 7.49
N VAL A 497 27.96 11.80 6.98
CA VAL A 497 27.19 10.62 7.39
C VAL A 497 27.69 9.40 6.64
N ALA A 498 28.01 8.32 7.36
CA ALA A 498 28.46 7.07 6.76
C ALA A 498 27.39 6.50 5.80
N PRO A 499 27.79 5.90 4.67
CA PRO A 499 26.85 5.23 3.78
C PRO A 499 26.27 4.00 4.51
N VAL A 500 24.97 4.02 4.75
CA VAL A 500 24.25 2.91 5.40
C VAL A 500 23.40 2.18 4.35
N SER A 501 23.63 0.88 4.20
CA SER A 501 22.90 0.01 3.27
C SER A 501 21.98 -0.96 3.99
N MET A 502 20.95 -1.43 3.29
CA MET A 502 20.09 -2.56 3.70
C MET A 502 20.82 -3.91 3.63
N VAL A 503 21.97 -3.95 2.93
CA VAL A 503 22.82 -5.14 2.78
C VAL A 503 23.89 -5.13 3.87
N THR A 504 23.96 -6.19 4.67
CA THR A 504 25.00 -6.39 5.68
C THR A 504 26.31 -6.81 5.02
N GLY A 505 27.44 -6.24 5.46
CA GLY A 505 28.78 -6.61 4.98
C GLY A 505 29.30 -7.96 5.49
N THR A 506 28.58 -8.63 6.39
CA THR A 506 29.03 -9.90 6.98
C THR A 506 28.58 -11.08 6.10
N PRO A 507 29.51 -11.88 5.56
CA PRO A 507 29.17 -13.01 4.70
C PRO A 507 28.50 -14.10 5.53
N THR A 508 27.18 -14.15 5.47
CA THR A 508 26.41 -15.31 5.92
C THR A 508 26.39 -16.31 4.77
N PRO A 509 26.51 -17.65 5.01
CA PRO A 509 26.42 -18.62 3.92
C PRO A 509 25.15 -18.39 3.09
N LEU A 510 25.33 -18.17 1.78
CA LEU A 510 24.25 -17.89 0.84
C LEU A 510 23.28 -19.08 0.81
N ARG A 511 22.12 -18.94 1.46
CA ARG A 511 21.07 -19.96 1.46
C ARG A 511 19.90 -19.48 0.60
N ARG A 512 19.64 -20.18 -0.51
CA ARG A 512 18.47 -19.92 -1.35
C ARG A 512 17.22 -20.32 -0.56
N ARG A 513 16.30 -19.37 -0.31
CA ARG A 513 15.00 -19.66 0.30
C ARG A 513 14.16 -20.48 -0.68
N SER A 514 13.45 -21.50 -0.17
CA SER A 514 12.51 -22.29 -0.98
C SER A 514 11.38 -21.41 -1.52
N ALA A 515 11.10 -21.52 -2.82
CA ALA A 515 10.11 -20.75 -3.57
C ALA A 515 8.64 -21.09 -3.23
N SER A 516 8.42 -22.03 -2.32
CA SER A 516 7.13 -22.63 -1.94
C SER A 516 6.25 -21.76 -1.02
N GLY A 517 6.69 -20.54 -0.70
CA GLY A 517 6.05 -19.68 0.30
C GLY A 517 4.95 -18.75 -0.16
N LEU A 518 4.37 -18.97 -1.35
CA LEU A 518 3.37 -18.08 -1.93
C LEU A 518 2.01 -18.30 -1.24
N PRO A 519 1.40 -17.29 -0.61
CA PRO A 519 0.04 -17.41 -0.07
C PRO A 519 -0.95 -17.80 -1.16
N ALA A 520 -1.90 -18.68 -0.84
CA ALA A 520 -2.88 -19.22 -1.79
C ALA A 520 -3.68 -18.10 -2.50
N ARG A 521 -4.16 -17.10 -1.74
CA ARG A 521 -4.83 -15.92 -2.29
C ARG A 521 -3.97 -15.13 -3.27
N ALA A 522 -2.66 -15.00 -2.99
CA ALA A 522 -1.76 -14.29 -3.91
C ALA A 522 -1.60 -15.06 -5.22
N ALA A 523 -1.55 -16.40 -5.16
CA ALA A 523 -1.53 -17.25 -6.33
C ALA A 523 -2.83 -17.14 -7.15
N ASP A 524 -3.99 -17.13 -6.49
CA ASP A 524 -5.31 -16.95 -7.12
C ASP A 524 -5.41 -15.62 -7.86
N ASN A 525 -5.00 -14.52 -7.22
CA ASN A 525 -5.00 -13.20 -7.86
C ASN A 525 -4.04 -13.12 -9.05
N LEU A 526 -2.90 -13.81 -9.01
CA LEU A 526 -1.96 -13.88 -10.15
C LEU A 526 -2.53 -14.69 -11.31
N PHE A 527 -3.19 -15.82 -11.02
CA PHE A 527 -3.90 -16.63 -12.01
C PHE A 527 -5.00 -15.83 -12.70
N TRP A 528 -5.89 -15.18 -11.93
CA TRP A 528 -6.95 -14.35 -12.47
C TRP A 528 -6.44 -13.13 -13.23
N LEU A 529 -5.38 -12.47 -12.75
CA LEU A 529 -4.73 -11.40 -13.49
C LEU A 529 -4.28 -11.86 -14.87
N GLY A 530 -3.60 -13.01 -14.95
CA GLY A 530 -3.19 -13.61 -16.21
C GLY A 530 -4.37 -13.83 -17.16
N ARG A 531 -5.48 -14.36 -16.64
CA ARG A 531 -6.72 -14.55 -17.40
C ARG A 531 -7.34 -13.24 -17.87
N TYR A 532 -7.48 -12.24 -16.99
CA TYR A 532 -8.11 -10.96 -17.36
C TYR A 532 -7.30 -10.21 -18.42
N VAL A 533 -5.97 -10.18 -18.30
CA VAL A 533 -5.10 -9.54 -19.31
C VAL A 533 -5.23 -10.24 -20.65
N GLU A 534 -5.17 -11.57 -20.68
CA GLU A 534 -5.30 -12.34 -21.93
C GLU A 534 -6.72 -12.25 -22.51
N ARG A 535 -7.76 -12.25 -21.68
CA ARG A 535 -9.15 -12.05 -22.11
C ARG A 535 -9.34 -10.68 -22.73
N SER A 536 -8.80 -9.63 -22.12
CA SER A 536 -8.80 -8.28 -22.69
C SER A 536 -8.09 -8.25 -24.04
N GLU A 537 -6.96 -8.95 -24.19
CA GLU A 537 -6.28 -9.09 -25.48
C GLU A 537 -7.16 -9.79 -26.53
N GLY A 538 -7.79 -10.90 -26.16
CA GLY A 538 -8.72 -11.64 -27.02
C GLY A 538 -9.91 -10.80 -27.47
N ILE A 539 -10.56 -10.08 -26.56
CA ILE A 539 -11.66 -9.15 -26.86
C ILE A 539 -11.19 -8.06 -27.83
N VAL A 540 -10.02 -7.45 -27.58
CA VAL A 540 -9.47 -6.41 -28.46
C VAL A 540 -9.18 -6.96 -29.86
N ARG A 541 -8.67 -8.19 -29.98
CA ARG A 541 -8.42 -8.84 -31.29
C ARG A 541 -9.72 -9.12 -32.04
N LEU A 542 -10.75 -9.65 -31.36
CA LEU A 542 -12.07 -9.90 -31.95
C LEU A 542 -12.72 -8.60 -32.44
N LEU A 543 -12.75 -7.57 -31.59
CA LEU A 543 -13.32 -6.27 -31.94
C LEU A 543 -12.54 -5.60 -33.08
N ARG A 544 -11.21 -5.68 -33.08
CA ARG A 544 -10.39 -5.14 -34.16
C ARG A 544 -10.75 -5.79 -35.48
N ALA A 545 -10.79 -7.12 -35.53
CA ALA A 545 -11.11 -7.86 -36.74
C ALA A 545 -12.54 -7.54 -37.25
N TYR A 546 -13.51 -7.46 -36.33
CA TYR A 546 -14.88 -7.05 -36.63
C TYR A 546 -14.96 -5.64 -37.24
N HIS A 547 -14.31 -4.66 -36.60
CA HIS A 547 -14.35 -3.26 -37.03
C HIS A 547 -13.56 -3.00 -38.32
N THR A 548 -12.47 -3.73 -38.56
CA THR A 548 -11.75 -3.69 -39.83
C THR A 548 -12.67 -4.14 -40.97
N ARG A 549 -13.39 -5.26 -40.81
CA ARG A 549 -14.32 -5.76 -41.85
C ARG A 549 -15.54 -4.86 -42.03
N LEU A 550 -16.06 -4.29 -40.94
CA LEU A 550 -17.13 -3.29 -40.97
C LEU A 550 -16.73 -2.06 -41.81
N ALA A 551 -15.46 -1.64 -41.75
CA ALA A 551 -14.93 -0.51 -42.49
C ALA A 551 -14.61 -0.83 -43.97
N GLU A 552 -14.05 -2.02 -44.25
CA GLU A 552 -13.55 -2.38 -45.58
C GLU A 552 -14.63 -2.89 -46.54
N ALA A 553 -15.62 -3.64 -46.06
CA ALA A 553 -16.49 -4.45 -46.92
C ALA A 553 -17.99 -4.14 -46.82
N GLY A 554 -18.41 -3.22 -45.93
CA GLY A 554 -19.81 -2.76 -45.85
C GLY A 554 -20.82 -3.93 -45.77
N PRO A 555 -21.95 -3.88 -46.51
CA PRO A 555 -22.97 -4.95 -46.50
C PRO A 555 -22.46 -6.35 -46.90
N ALA A 556 -21.39 -6.44 -47.71
CA ALA A 556 -20.84 -7.72 -48.16
C ALA A 556 -20.17 -8.51 -47.01
N SER A 557 -19.80 -7.83 -45.91
CA SER A 557 -19.27 -8.49 -44.70
C SER A 557 -20.34 -9.03 -43.76
N ALA A 558 -21.63 -8.77 -44.01
CA ALA A 558 -22.71 -9.09 -43.07
C ALA A 558 -22.76 -10.58 -42.66
N PRO A 559 -22.59 -11.58 -43.56
CA PRO A 559 -22.55 -12.98 -43.17
C PRO A 559 -21.37 -13.30 -42.23
N LEU A 560 -20.18 -12.76 -42.53
CA LEU A 560 -18.97 -12.96 -41.73
C LEU A 560 -19.09 -12.31 -40.34
N LEU A 561 -19.62 -11.08 -40.26
CA LEU A 561 -19.87 -10.40 -39.00
C LEU A 561 -20.92 -11.15 -38.16
N ALA A 562 -21.95 -11.72 -38.79
CA ALA A 562 -22.95 -12.55 -38.12
C ALA A 562 -22.35 -13.85 -37.57
N ALA A 563 -21.44 -14.49 -38.31
CA ALA A 563 -20.73 -15.69 -37.88
C ALA A 563 -19.86 -15.46 -36.62
N MET A 564 -19.41 -14.23 -36.37
CA MET A 564 -18.66 -13.90 -35.14
C MET A 564 -19.54 -13.79 -33.89
N LYS A 565 -20.87 -13.70 -34.02
CA LYS A 565 -21.78 -13.47 -32.89
C LYS A 565 -21.58 -14.45 -31.71
N PRO A 566 -21.43 -15.78 -31.92
CA PRO A 566 -21.19 -16.71 -30.83
C PRO A 566 -19.91 -16.42 -30.04
N LEU A 567 -18.87 -15.87 -30.68
CA LEU A 567 -17.62 -15.49 -30.01
C LEU A 567 -17.84 -14.30 -29.08
N PHE A 568 -18.61 -13.31 -29.52
CA PHE A 568 -18.96 -12.13 -28.72
C PHE A 568 -19.91 -12.46 -27.55
N ASP A 569 -20.88 -13.34 -27.79
CA ASP A 569 -21.81 -13.81 -26.74
C ASP A 569 -21.05 -14.50 -25.59
N GLN A 570 -20.00 -15.28 -25.90
CA GLN A 570 -19.19 -15.97 -24.89
C GLN A 570 -18.39 -15.05 -23.97
N VAL A 571 -17.98 -13.89 -24.48
CA VAL A 571 -17.23 -12.90 -23.70
C VAL A 571 -18.13 -11.77 -23.18
N GLY A 572 -19.42 -11.79 -23.49
CA GLY A 572 -20.40 -10.80 -23.05
C GLY A 572 -20.16 -9.40 -23.62
N VAL A 573 -19.72 -9.30 -24.88
CA VAL A 573 -19.34 -8.03 -25.53
C VAL A 573 -20.31 -7.69 -26.65
N ASP A 574 -20.79 -6.44 -26.72
CA ASP A 574 -21.50 -5.92 -27.90
C ASP A 574 -20.51 -5.32 -28.91
N PRO A 575 -20.30 -5.95 -30.09
CA PRO A 575 -19.35 -5.48 -31.09
C PRO A 575 -19.80 -4.20 -31.82
N LYS A 576 -21.04 -3.74 -31.60
CA LYS A 576 -21.53 -2.48 -32.19
C LYS A 576 -20.99 -1.24 -31.47
N THR A 577 -20.28 -1.41 -30.36
CA THR A 577 -19.64 -0.33 -29.61
C THR A 577 -18.15 -0.30 -29.93
N GLY A 578 -17.57 0.88 -30.20
CA GLY A 578 -16.15 0.98 -30.59
C GLY A 578 -15.19 0.46 -29.52
N VAL A 579 -15.36 0.90 -28.26
CA VAL A 579 -14.67 0.32 -27.10
C VAL A 579 -15.72 0.00 -26.02
N PRO A 580 -16.19 -1.27 -25.96
CA PRO A 580 -17.28 -1.70 -25.08
C PRO A 580 -16.96 -1.63 -23.59
N LYS A 581 -17.99 -1.43 -22.76
CA LYS A 581 -17.88 -1.38 -21.30
C LYS A 581 -17.32 -2.68 -20.71
N ALA A 582 -17.68 -3.84 -21.25
CA ALA A 582 -17.17 -5.14 -20.81
C ALA A 582 -15.63 -5.26 -20.92
N LEU A 583 -15.00 -4.57 -21.88
CA LEU A 583 -13.53 -4.51 -21.95
C LEU A 583 -12.96 -3.71 -20.77
N LEU A 584 -13.60 -2.58 -20.42
CA LEU A 584 -13.20 -1.75 -19.26
C LEU A 584 -13.38 -2.51 -17.94
N GLU A 585 -14.45 -3.30 -17.82
CA GLU A 585 -14.72 -4.13 -16.64
C GLU A 585 -13.65 -5.22 -16.48
N ASN A 586 -13.23 -5.87 -17.57
CA ASN A 586 -12.12 -6.84 -17.53
C ASN A 586 -10.78 -6.19 -17.17
N LEU A 587 -10.46 -5.02 -17.73
CA LEU A 587 -9.25 -4.27 -17.37
C LEU A 587 -9.28 -3.83 -15.89
N SER A 588 -10.45 -3.42 -15.40
CA SER A 588 -10.65 -3.08 -13.99
C SER A 588 -10.43 -4.30 -13.08
N ALA A 589 -10.90 -5.48 -13.50
CA ALA A 589 -10.68 -6.73 -12.78
C ALA A 589 -9.20 -7.16 -12.77
N ALA A 590 -8.48 -6.95 -13.87
CA ALA A 590 -7.03 -7.13 -13.94
C ALA A 590 -6.32 -6.19 -12.93
N ILE A 591 -6.64 -4.90 -12.93
CA ILE A 591 -6.06 -3.92 -11.99
C ILE A 591 -6.40 -4.28 -10.54
N GLY A 592 -7.63 -4.69 -10.26
CA GLY A 592 -8.05 -5.13 -8.93
C GLY A 592 -7.24 -6.34 -8.44
N SER A 593 -7.03 -7.33 -9.31
CA SER A 593 -6.22 -8.52 -9.02
C SER A 593 -4.75 -8.15 -8.79
N ALA A 594 -4.17 -7.31 -9.66
CA ALA A 594 -2.80 -6.82 -9.50
C ALA A 594 -2.61 -5.99 -8.22
N GLY A 595 -3.61 -5.17 -7.84
CA GLY A 595 -3.57 -4.35 -6.62
C GLY A 595 -3.51 -5.19 -5.35
N ARG A 596 -4.14 -6.37 -5.35
CA ARG A 596 -4.13 -7.34 -4.23
C ARG A 596 -2.78 -8.06 -4.06
N VAL A 597 -1.87 -7.94 -5.02
CA VAL A 597 -0.51 -8.51 -5.01
C VAL A 597 0.55 -7.47 -5.39
N ARG A 598 0.31 -6.20 -5.05
CA ARG A 598 1.16 -5.05 -5.43
C ARG A 598 2.63 -5.21 -5.02
N ASP A 599 2.90 -5.89 -3.91
CA ASP A 599 4.25 -6.21 -3.42
C ASP A 599 5.06 -7.09 -4.40
N ARG A 600 4.40 -7.70 -5.41
CA ARG A 600 4.99 -8.60 -6.41
C ARG A 600 5.15 -7.96 -7.79
N PHE A 601 4.70 -6.72 -7.97
CA PHE A 601 4.80 -6.01 -9.24
C PHE A 601 5.95 -4.99 -9.21
N SER A 602 6.66 -4.88 -10.34
CA SER A 602 7.54 -3.74 -10.56
C SER A 602 6.71 -2.47 -10.72
N PRO A 603 7.24 -1.29 -10.34
CA PRO A 603 6.58 -0.01 -10.60
C PRO A 603 6.20 0.16 -12.08
N ASP A 604 7.08 -0.26 -13.00
CA ASP A 604 6.85 -0.15 -14.45
C ASP A 604 5.66 -1.00 -14.93
N ALA A 605 5.56 -2.25 -14.45
CA ALA A 605 4.43 -3.12 -14.79
C ALA A 605 3.10 -2.57 -14.24
N TRP A 606 3.13 -1.97 -13.05
CA TRP A 606 1.95 -1.29 -12.49
C TRP A 606 1.55 -0.06 -13.31
N SER A 607 2.51 0.79 -13.65
CA SER A 607 2.30 1.99 -14.46
C SER A 607 1.73 1.65 -15.84
N ALA A 608 2.23 0.57 -16.46
CA ALA A 608 1.72 0.11 -17.74
C ALA A 608 0.25 -0.38 -17.66
N LEU A 609 -0.13 -1.09 -16.59
CA LEU A 609 -1.54 -1.49 -16.36
C LEU A 609 -2.46 -0.28 -16.21
N ASP A 610 -2.06 0.72 -15.42
CA ASP A 610 -2.84 1.95 -15.19
C ASP A 610 -2.99 2.79 -16.47
N ASP A 611 -1.91 2.91 -17.26
CA ASP A 611 -1.95 3.63 -18.52
C ASP A 611 -2.89 2.97 -19.55
N ILE A 612 -2.99 1.63 -19.58
CA ILE A 612 -3.95 0.93 -20.43
C ILE A 612 -5.39 1.24 -20.04
N ASP A 613 -5.75 1.11 -18.76
CA ASP A 613 -7.12 1.38 -18.31
C ASP A 613 -7.50 2.84 -18.57
N ARG A 614 -6.60 3.77 -18.27
CA ARG A 614 -6.81 5.20 -18.56
C ARG A 614 -6.96 5.47 -20.06
N SER A 615 -6.17 4.82 -20.90
CA SER A 615 -6.31 4.92 -22.36
C SER A 615 -7.63 4.33 -22.84
N ALA A 616 -8.02 3.14 -22.36
CA ALA A 616 -9.26 2.48 -22.76
C ALA A 616 -10.50 3.29 -22.36
N ARG A 617 -10.54 3.86 -21.14
CA ARG A 617 -11.63 4.74 -20.69
C ARG A 617 -11.75 6.01 -21.53
N ARG A 618 -10.63 6.64 -21.87
CA ARG A 618 -10.59 7.82 -22.76
C ARG A 618 -11.08 7.49 -24.16
N MET A 619 -10.75 6.30 -24.68
CA MET A 619 -11.21 5.85 -25.99
C MET A 619 -12.70 5.50 -25.99
N SER A 620 -13.22 4.85 -24.94
CA SER A 620 -14.62 4.44 -24.83
C SER A 620 -15.63 5.59 -24.94
N SER A 621 -15.27 6.81 -24.52
CA SER A 621 -16.14 7.98 -24.64
C SER A 621 -16.06 8.72 -25.99
N ARG A 622 -15.11 8.36 -26.87
CA ARG A 622 -14.79 9.15 -28.08
C ARG A 622 -14.77 8.36 -29.38
N VAL A 623 -14.47 7.07 -29.30
CA VAL A 623 -14.19 6.23 -30.47
C VAL A 623 -15.49 5.70 -31.07
N THR A 624 -15.65 5.88 -32.38
CA THR A 624 -16.83 5.42 -33.12
C THR A 624 -16.59 4.04 -33.77
N PRO A 625 -17.64 3.21 -33.94
CA PRO A 625 -17.52 1.92 -34.63
C PRO A 625 -17.00 2.06 -36.07
N GLY A 626 -16.20 1.08 -36.52
CA GLY A 626 -15.59 1.06 -37.86
C GLY A 626 -14.09 1.37 -37.79
N ASP A 627 -13.55 2.10 -38.75
CA ASP A 627 -12.11 2.34 -38.87
C ASP A 627 -11.50 2.99 -37.60
N ASP A 628 -12.20 3.94 -36.98
CA ASP A 628 -11.72 4.60 -35.77
C ASP A 628 -11.55 3.61 -34.60
N ALA A 629 -12.52 2.71 -34.42
CA ALA A 629 -12.42 1.61 -33.46
C ALA A 629 -11.27 0.66 -33.80
N ALA A 630 -11.10 0.26 -35.05
CA ALA A 630 -10.00 -0.62 -35.47
C ALA A 630 -8.61 -0.01 -35.15
N ARG A 631 -8.43 1.30 -35.42
CA ARG A 631 -7.20 2.04 -35.07
C ARG A 631 -6.99 2.16 -33.56
N ALA A 632 -8.03 2.50 -32.81
CA ALA A 632 -7.96 2.61 -31.34
C ALA A 632 -7.63 1.27 -30.67
N LEU A 633 -8.29 0.19 -31.10
CA LEU A 633 -8.06 -1.17 -30.61
C LEU A 633 -6.64 -1.67 -30.96
N SER A 634 -6.11 -1.31 -32.13
CA SER A 634 -4.71 -1.58 -32.49
C SER A 634 -3.71 -0.88 -31.56
N ALA A 635 -4.03 0.33 -31.08
CA ALA A 635 -3.22 1.02 -30.08
C ALA A 635 -3.31 0.34 -28.70
N LEU A 636 -4.50 -0.10 -28.27
CA LEU A 636 -4.67 -0.87 -27.03
C LEU A 636 -3.93 -2.21 -27.07
N LEU A 637 -3.99 -2.92 -28.19
CA LEU A 637 -3.30 -4.20 -28.36
C LEU A 637 -1.78 -4.06 -28.19
N ARG A 638 -1.18 -3.01 -28.75
CA ARG A 638 0.26 -2.73 -28.55
C ARG A 638 0.61 -2.50 -27.09
N LYS A 639 -0.25 -1.79 -26.34
CA LYS A 639 -0.01 -1.59 -24.91
C LYS A 639 -0.16 -2.89 -24.12
N LEU A 640 -1.17 -3.72 -24.41
CA LEU A 640 -1.36 -5.04 -23.78
C LEU A 640 -0.16 -5.97 -24.03
N ALA A 641 0.36 -5.98 -25.26
CA ALA A 641 1.58 -6.71 -25.61
C ALA A 641 2.79 -6.20 -24.79
N GLY A 642 2.89 -4.89 -24.58
CA GLY A 642 3.92 -4.27 -23.72
C GLY A 642 3.88 -4.78 -22.28
N ILE A 643 2.70 -4.93 -21.67
CA ILE A 643 2.56 -5.51 -20.33
C ILE A 643 2.98 -6.97 -20.31
N SER A 644 2.52 -7.75 -21.28
CA SER A 644 2.93 -9.15 -21.41
C SER A 644 4.45 -9.28 -21.50
N GLY A 645 5.11 -8.40 -22.26
CA GLY A 645 6.57 -8.33 -22.38
C GLY A 645 7.23 -8.00 -21.04
N LEU A 646 6.82 -6.91 -20.39
CA LEU A 646 7.36 -6.49 -19.09
C LEU A 646 7.22 -7.57 -18.02
N VAL A 647 6.08 -8.26 -17.94
CA VAL A 647 5.87 -9.35 -16.99
C VAL A 647 6.74 -10.55 -17.34
N HIS A 648 6.91 -10.88 -18.63
CA HIS A 648 7.73 -12.01 -19.05
C HIS A 648 9.24 -11.78 -18.84
N GLU A 649 9.71 -10.55 -19.01
CA GLU A 649 11.12 -10.18 -18.90
C GLU A 649 11.55 -9.87 -17.45
N ASN A 650 10.71 -9.16 -16.68
CA ASN A 650 11.13 -8.62 -15.38
C ASN A 650 10.64 -9.42 -14.17
N MET A 651 9.62 -10.25 -14.32
CA MET A 651 9.12 -11.05 -13.20
C MET A 651 9.97 -12.32 -13.04
N TYR A 652 10.59 -12.48 -11.87
CA TYR A 652 11.36 -13.68 -11.58
C TYR A 652 10.46 -14.94 -11.67
N ARG A 653 10.94 -15.99 -12.34
CA ARG A 653 10.21 -17.25 -12.64
C ARG A 653 10.02 -18.16 -11.42
N PHE A 654 9.45 -17.61 -10.35
CA PHE A 654 8.98 -18.35 -9.19
C PHE A 654 7.53 -18.79 -9.36
N VAL A 655 7.00 -19.49 -8.36
CA VAL A 655 5.62 -20.02 -8.31
C VAL A 655 4.57 -18.97 -8.69
N GLY A 656 4.71 -17.71 -8.25
CA GLY A 656 3.76 -16.65 -8.60
C GLY A 656 3.71 -16.33 -10.10
N TRP A 657 4.87 -16.30 -10.76
CA TRP A 657 4.93 -16.13 -12.21
C TRP A 657 4.25 -17.29 -12.92
N ARG A 658 4.41 -18.53 -12.42
CA ARG A 658 3.77 -19.71 -12.99
C ARG A 658 2.25 -19.61 -12.97
N PHE A 659 1.64 -19.21 -11.85
CA PHE A 659 0.18 -19.03 -11.80
C PHE A 659 -0.32 -17.97 -12.79
N LEU A 660 0.39 -16.85 -12.93
CA LEU A 660 0.09 -15.83 -13.94
C LEU A 660 0.20 -16.40 -15.36
N THR A 661 1.27 -17.14 -15.66
CA THR A 661 1.48 -17.79 -16.95
C THR A 661 0.40 -18.83 -17.23
N ILE A 662 0.05 -19.68 -16.26
CA ILE A 662 -1.04 -20.66 -16.37
C ILE A 662 -2.36 -19.95 -16.70
N GLY A 663 -2.69 -18.86 -16.01
CA GLY A 663 -3.89 -18.07 -16.30
C GLY A 663 -3.95 -17.57 -17.74
N ARG A 664 -2.82 -17.06 -18.26
CA ARG A 664 -2.72 -16.61 -19.66
C ARG A 664 -2.86 -17.76 -20.66
N LEU A 665 -2.10 -18.83 -20.48
CA LEU A 665 -2.14 -19.99 -21.37
C LEU A 665 -3.54 -20.61 -21.40
N HIS A 666 -4.16 -20.75 -20.22
CA HIS A 666 -5.52 -21.25 -20.07
C HIS A 666 -6.54 -20.39 -20.82
N GLU A 667 -6.54 -19.08 -20.61
CA GLU A 667 -7.49 -18.19 -21.28
C GLU A 667 -7.27 -18.14 -22.79
N ARG A 668 -6.01 -18.13 -23.26
CA ARG A 668 -5.71 -18.18 -24.69
C ARG A 668 -6.17 -19.50 -25.33
N ALA A 669 -5.92 -20.63 -24.66
CA ALA A 669 -6.33 -21.95 -25.14
C ALA A 669 -7.85 -22.04 -25.30
N MET A 670 -8.62 -21.49 -24.35
CA MET A 670 -10.08 -21.39 -24.47
C MET A 670 -10.49 -20.51 -25.66
N GLY A 671 -9.86 -19.34 -25.80
CA GLY A 671 -10.17 -18.38 -26.87
C GLY A 671 -9.91 -18.95 -28.26
N ILE A 672 -8.75 -19.58 -28.49
CA ILE A 672 -8.40 -20.15 -29.80
C ILE A 672 -9.28 -21.37 -30.13
N SER A 673 -9.60 -22.21 -29.14
CA SER A 673 -10.52 -23.34 -29.32
C SER A 673 -11.91 -22.86 -29.76
N ALA A 674 -12.43 -21.82 -29.11
CA ALA A 674 -13.72 -21.23 -29.47
C ALA A 674 -13.68 -20.58 -30.87
N ALA A 675 -12.62 -19.82 -31.18
CA ALA A 675 -12.46 -19.18 -32.48
C ALA A 675 -12.44 -20.20 -33.61
N LEU A 676 -11.68 -21.30 -33.45
CA LEU A 676 -11.64 -22.37 -34.45
C LEU A 676 -12.96 -23.13 -34.54
N ALA A 677 -13.64 -23.40 -33.43
CA ALA A 677 -14.93 -24.09 -33.43
C ALA A 677 -16.03 -23.32 -34.18
N VAL A 678 -15.91 -21.99 -34.26
CA VAL A 678 -16.85 -21.11 -34.98
C VAL A 678 -16.41 -20.83 -36.41
N LEU A 679 -15.14 -20.48 -36.60
CA LEU A 679 -14.64 -19.94 -37.88
C LEU A 679 -14.06 -21.00 -38.82
N ALA A 680 -13.72 -22.17 -38.31
CA ALA A 680 -13.33 -23.33 -39.09
C ALA A 680 -14.46 -24.38 -39.19
N ASP A 681 -15.69 -23.98 -38.86
CA ASP A 681 -16.88 -24.80 -39.08
C ASP A 681 -17.13 -24.94 -40.59
N PRO A 682 -17.49 -26.13 -41.10
CA PRO A 682 -17.79 -26.33 -42.52
C PRO A 682 -18.90 -25.41 -43.06
N GLU A 683 -19.84 -24.98 -42.20
CA GLU A 683 -20.94 -24.09 -42.56
C GLU A 683 -20.57 -22.60 -42.38
N ALA A 684 -19.33 -22.28 -42.01
CA ALA A 684 -18.88 -20.91 -41.86
C ALA A 684 -18.79 -20.19 -43.22
N PRO A 685 -19.13 -18.89 -43.28
CA PRO A 685 -19.11 -18.13 -44.53
C PRO A 685 -17.70 -17.97 -45.10
N GLU A 686 -17.63 -17.66 -46.40
CA GLU A 686 -16.37 -17.35 -47.08
C GLU A 686 -15.59 -16.23 -46.34
N GLY A 687 -14.27 -16.42 -46.19
CA GLY A 687 -13.38 -15.53 -45.43
C GLY A 687 -13.32 -15.80 -43.91
N ALA A 688 -14.10 -16.74 -43.37
CA ALA A 688 -14.02 -17.10 -41.94
C ALA A 688 -12.66 -17.69 -41.54
N LEU A 689 -12.05 -18.48 -42.43
CA LEU A 689 -10.71 -19.04 -42.22
C LEU A 689 -9.62 -17.95 -42.16
N ASP A 690 -9.68 -16.96 -43.06
CA ASP A 690 -8.76 -15.81 -43.02
C ASP A 690 -8.93 -14.99 -41.74
N LEU A 691 -10.17 -14.84 -41.28
CA LEU A 691 -10.48 -14.19 -40.01
C LEU A 691 -9.91 -14.97 -38.82
N ALA A 692 -9.97 -16.30 -38.83
CA ALA A 692 -9.36 -17.14 -37.80
C ALA A 692 -7.84 -16.94 -37.75
N ILE A 693 -7.18 -16.89 -38.91
CA ILE A 693 -5.74 -16.62 -39.03
C ILE A 693 -5.39 -15.20 -38.54
N GLU A 694 -6.23 -14.20 -38.83
CA GLU A 694 -6.06 -12.81 -38.36
C GLU A 694 -6.19 -12.70 -36.84
N ILE A 695 -7.22 -13.30 -36.25
CA ILE A 695 -7.43 -13.36 -34.79
C ILE A 695 -6.26 -14.09 -34.12
N GLY A 696 -5.80 -15.19 -34.73
CA GLY A 696 -4.65 -15.98 -34.31
C GLY A 696 -3.29 -15.35 -34.60
N ASP A 697 -3.22 -14.09 -35.06
CA ASP A 697 -1.98 -13.35 -35.35
C ASP A 697 -0.99 -14.08 -36.28
N SER A 698 -1.51 -14.97 -37.14
CA SER A 698 -0.70 -15.97 -37.85
C SER A 698 -0.69 -15.78 -39.37
N VAL A 699 -1.11 -14.61 -39.87
CA VAL A 699 -1.24 -14.32 -41.32
C VAL A 699 0.08 -14.54 -42.07
N LEU A 700 1.18 -13.97 -41.57
CA LEU A 700 2.50 -14.13 -42.20
C LEU A 700 3.02 -15.57 -42.10
N THR A 701 2.77 -16.25 -40.97
CA THR A 701 3.18 -17.64 -40.75
C THR A 701 2.44 -18.58 -41.68
N HIS A 702 1.12 -18.41 -41.83
CA HIS A 702 0.28 -19.20 -42.73
C HIS A 702 0.75 -19.06 -44.18
N ARG A 703 0.87 -17.81 -44.68
CA ARG A 703 1.34 -17.52 -46.04
C ARG A 703 2.73 -18.06 -46.36
N ARG A 704 3.58 -18.24 -45.35
CA ARG A 704 4.94 -18.78 -45.51
C ARG A 704 4.95 -20.32 -45.51
N ARG A 705 4.07 -20.94 -44.72
CA ARG A 705 4.04 -22.40 -44.49
C ARG A 705 3.11 -23.13 -45.45
N PHE A 706 2.07 -22.48 -45.94
CA PHE A 706 1.07 -23.04 -46.85
C PHE A 706 0.93 -22.18 -48.12
N SER A 707 0.28 -22.73 -49.15
CA SER A 707 -0.09 -21.98 -50.37
C SER A 707 -1.00 -20.79 -50.04
N VAL A 708 -1.12 -19.83 -50.97
CA VAL A 708 -1.82 -18.54 -50.77
C VAL A 708 -3.27 -18.69 -50.27
N THR A 709 -3.96 -19.77 -50.60
CA THR A 709 -5.36 -20.01 -50.20
C THR A 709 -5.45 -20.76 -48.87
N ALA A 710 -6.20 -20.23 -47.91
CA ALA A 710 -6.48 -20.91 -46.65
C ALA A 710 -7.51 -22.03 -46.84
N SER A 711 -7.17 -23.24 -46.39
CA SER A 711 -8.11 -24.35 -46.21
C SER A 711 -8.28 -24.68 -44.73
N ARG A 712 -9.40 -25.33 -44.38
CA ARG A 712 -9.69 -25.74 -43.00
C ARG A 712 -8.51 -26.50 -42.37
N ASP A 713 -7.96 -27.47 -43.09
CA ASP A 713 -6.87 -28.31 -42.59
C ASP A 713 -5.59 -27.49 -42.31
N THR A 714 -5.25 -26.54 -43.18
CA THR A 714 -4.09 -25.66 -42.97
C THR A 714 -4.29 -24.72 -41.76
N VAL A 715 -5.52 -24.28 -41.51
CA VAL A 715 -5.86 -23.42 -40.36
C VAL A 715 -5.84 -24.23 -39.07
N ILE A 716 -6.41 -25.43 -39.05
CA ILE A 716 -6.39 -26.33 -37.90
C ILE A 716 -4.96 -26.79 -37.60
N ASP A 717 -4.15 -27.15 -38.61
CA ASP A 717 -2.72 -27.47 -38.39
C ASP A 717 -2.01 -26.30 -37.70
N LEU A 718 -2.16 -25.08 -38.24
CA LEU A 718 -1.43 -23.92 -37.75
C LEU A 718 -1.89 -23.41 -36.38
N LEU A 719 -3.20 -23.39 -36.11
CA LEU A 719 -3.79 -22.74 -34.93
C LEU A 719 -4.26 -23.74 -33.86
N ALA A 720 -4.38 -25.03 -34.17
CA ALA A 720 -4.66 -26.04 -33.16
C ALA A 720 -3.43 -26.92 -32.88
N LEU A 721 -2.74 -27.43 -33.90
CA LEU A 721 -1.81 -28.55 -33.76
C LEU A 721 -0.32 -28.18 -33.81
N ASP A 722 0.05 -27.02 -34.33
CA ASP A 722 1.44 -26.59 -34.51
C ASP A 722 2.10 -26.22 -33.16
N PRO A 723 3.04 -27.02 -32.63
CA PRO A 723 3.68 -26.73 -31.34
C PRO A 723 4.61 -25.51 -31.41
N LEU A 724 5.02 -25.08 -32.61
CA LEU A 724 5.92 -23.94 -32.80
C LEU A 724 5.17 -22.60 -32.85
N ASN A 725 3.85 -22.62 -33.04
CA ASN A 725 3.06 -21.40 -33.08
C ASN A 725 2.64 -20.98 -31.65
N PRO A 726 3.08 -19.83 -31.13
CA PRO A 726 2.75 -19.38 -29.77
C PRO A 726 1.27 -19.07 -29.55
N ARG A 727 0.45 -19.10 -30.60
CA ARG A 727 -1.00 -18.94 -30.57
C ARG A 727 -1.76 -20.25 -30.71
N ALA A 728 -1.09 -21.35 -31.10
CA ALA A 728 -1.75 -22.61 -31.29
C ALA A 728 -2.26 -23.21 -29.98
N LEU A 729 -3.37 -23.95 -30.07
CA LEU A 729 -3.98 -24.65 -28.95
C LEU A 729 -2.98 -25.61 -28.28
N ARG A 730 -2.31 -26.46 -29.06
CA ARG A 730 -1.29 -27.40 -28.58
C ARG A 730 -0.16 -26.68 -27.85
N HIS A 731 0.38 -25.59 -28.41
CA HIS A 731 1.42 -24.81 -27.74
C HIS A 731 0.97 -24.29 -26.36
N GLN A 732 -0.29 -23.89 -26.21
CA GLN A 732 -0.79 -23.46 -24.90
C GLN A 732 -0.87 -24.62 -23.92
N VAL A 733 -1.32 -25.79 -24.37
CA VAL A 733 -1.45 -26.99 -23.55
C VAL A 733 -0.08 -27.54 -23.15
N ASP A 734 0.91 -27.53 -24.05
CA ASP A 734 2.30 -27.85 -23.76
C ASP A 734 2.84 -26.92 -22.66
N GLY A 735 2.62 -25.61 -22.79
CA GLY A 735 3.00 -24.65 -21.78
C GLY A 735 2.28 -24.85 -20.44
N LEU A 736 0.98 -25.19 -20.45
CA LEU A 736 0.22 -25.48 -19.23
C LEU A 736 0.83 -26.67 -18.48
N ARG A 737 1.15 -27.74 -19.20
CA ARG A 737 1.81 -28.92 -18.67
C ARG A 737 3.15 -28.56 -18.03
N ASP A 738 4.02 -27.85 -18.76
CA ASP A 738 5.33 -27.42 -18.26
C ASP A 738 5.24 -26.60 -16.97
N GLN A 739 4.24 -25.73 -16.86
CA GLN A 739 4.06 -24.91 -15.66
C GLN A 739 3.46 -25.71 -14.50
N ILE A 740 2.49 -26.59 -14.75
CA ILE A 740 1.81 -27.39 -13.73
C ILE A 740 2.75 -28.43 -13.14
N ASP A 741 3.60 -29.07 -13.94
CA ASP A 741 4.59 -30.06 -13.49
C ASP A 741 5.60 -29.45 -12.48
N MET A 742 5.75 -28.12 -12.49
CA MET A 742 6.63 -27.37 -11.59
C MET A 742 5.91 -26.83 -10.33
N LEU A 743 4.60 -27.07 -10.19
CA LEU A 743 3.86 -26.67 -8.99
C LEU A 743 4.07 -27.67 -7.84
N PRO A 744 3.99 -27.22 -6.57
CA PRO A 744 4.03 -28.14 -5.44
C PRO A 744 2.92 -29.20 -5.53
N ALA A 745 3.19 -30.45 -5.14
CA ALA A 745 2.20 -31.53 -5.16
C ALA A 745 1.56 -31.85 -6.54
N ALA A 746 2.16 -31.39 -7.65
CA ALA A 746 1.72 -31.79 -9.00
C ALA A 746 1.83 -33.31 -9.22
N ASN A 747 2.86 -33.91 -8.60
CA ASN A 747 3.09 -35.34 -8.50
C ASN A 747 3.35 -35.69 -7.03
N ASP A 748 2.43 -36.42 -6.40
CA ASP A 748 2.54 -36.85 -5.01
C ASP A 748 2.90 -38.35 -4.99
N HIS A 749 4.10 -38.68 -4.55
CA HIS A 749 4.62 -40.05 -4.46
C HIS A 749 4.47 -40.91 -5.75
N GLY A 750 4.53 -40.28 -6.93
CA GLY A 750 4.41 -40.96 -8.23
C GLY A 750 3.01 -40.91 -8.85
N ALA A 751 2.00 -40.40 -8.13
CA ALA A 751 0.65 -40.19 -8.64
C ALA A 751 0.45 -38.75 -9.12
N LEU A 752 -0.02 -38.59 -10.37
CA LEU A 752 -0.41 -37.27 -10.90
C LEU A 752 -1.64 -36.74 -10.17
N SER A 753 -1.59 -35.46 -9.79
CA SER A 753 -2.76 -34.74 -9.30
C SER A 753 -3.90 -34.75 -10.34
N PRO A 754 -5.18 -34.61 -9.93
CA PRO A 754 -6.29 -34.52 -10.87
C PRO A 754 -6.10 -33.46 -11.96
N LEU A 755 -5.50 -32.31 -11.59
CA LEU A 755 -5.13 -31.25 -12.53
C LEU A 755 -4.08 -31.70 -13.54
N ALA A 756 -2.94 -32.24 -13.06
CA ALA A 756 -1.86 -32.68 -13.93
C ALA A 756 -2.30 -33.82 -14.87
N ARG A 757 -3.16 -34.72 -14.39
CA ARG A 757 -3.75 -35.79 -15.20
C ARG A 757 -4.62 -35.26 -16.32
N GLU A 758 -5.53 -34.31 -16.05
CA GLU A 758 -6.40 -33.76 -17.09
C GLU A 758 -5.61 -33.01 -18.17
N VAL A 759 -4.57 -32.28 -17.77
CA VAL A 759 -3.67 -31.59 -18.72
C VAL A 759 -2.87 -32.59 -19.56
N LEU A 760 -2.41 -33.69 -18.98
CA LEU A 760 -1.74 -34.76 -19.73
C LEU A 760 -2.67 -35.40 -20.78
N LEU A 761 -3.94 -35.63 -20.43
CA LEU A 761 -4.94 -36.16 -21.37
C LEU A 761 -5.19 -35.18 -22.51
N LEU A 762 -5.43 -33.90 -22.21
CA LEU A 762 -5.60 -32.85 -23.23
C LEU A 762 -4.38 -32.74 -24.15
N HIS A 763 -3.17 -32.81 -23.59
CA HIS A 763 -1.93 -32.83 -24.36
C HIS A 763 -1.87 -34.04 -25.28
N ALA A 764 -2.17 -35.25 -24.77
CA ALA A 764 -2.14 -36.47 -25.55
C ALA A 764 -3.12 -36.40 -26.73
N ASP A 765 -4.36 -35.98 -26.47
CA ASP A 765 -5.40 -35.85 -27.49
C ASP A 765 -4.94 -34.93 -28.64
N LEU A 766 -4.40 -33.76 -28.31
CA LEU A 766 -3.90 -32.80 -29.31
C LEU A 766 -2.61 -33.25 -30.01
N ALA A 767 -1.72 -33.96 -29.30
CA ALA A 767 -0.47 -34.43 -29.87
C ALA A 767 -0.66 -35.58 -30.87
N THR A 768 -1.78 -36.31 -30.77
CA THR A 768 -2.13 -37.42 -31.66
C THR A 768 -3.23 -37.10 -32.67
N ALA A 769 -3.84 -35.91 -32.59
CA ALA A 769 -4.91 -35.48 -33.47
C ALA A 769 -4.41 -35.14 -34.89
N ASP A 770 -5.32 -35.26 -35.87
CA ASP A 770 -5.13 -34.84 -37.26
C ASP A 770 -6.06 -33.66 -37.57
N PRO A 771 -5.71 -32.74 -38.49
CA PRO A 771 -6.60 -31.63 -38.85
C PRO A 771 -8.02 -32.06 -39.25
N THR A 772 -8.16 -33.24 -39.85
CA THR A 772 -9.45 -33.79 -40.27
C THR A 772 -10.28 -34.33 -39.12
N THR A 773 -9.64 -34.77 -38.02
CA THR A 773 -10.36 -35.31 -36.86
C THR A 773 -10.95 -34.20 -36.00
N LEU A 774 -10.23 -33.08 -35.85
CA LEU A 774 -10.64 -31.93 -35.03
C LEU A 774 -11.88 -31.20 -35.56
N THR A 775 -13.06 -31.77 -35.36
CA THR A 775 -14.36 -31.15 -35.72
C THR A 775 -14.70 -29.96 -34.80
N SER A 776 -15.70 -29.14 -35.18
CA SER A 776 -16.22 -28.06 -34.33
C SER A 776 -16.70 -28.57 -32.96
N ALA A 777 -17.32 -29.76 -32.92
CA ALA A 777 -17.76 -30.40 -31.68
C ALA A 777 -16.57 -30.79 -30.77
N GLU A 778 -15.50 -31.32 -31.34
CA GLU A 778 -14.28 -31.64 -30.59
C GLU A 778 -13.59 -30.38 -30.07
N LEU A 779 -13.55 -29.30 -30.86
CA LEU A 779 -12.99 -28.02 -30.41
C LEU A 779 -13.80 -27.39 -29.27
N TRP A 780 -15.14 -27.52 -29.29
CA TRP A 780 -15.99 -27.13 -28.15
C TRP A 780 -15.77 -28.03 -26.91
N SER A 781 -15.53 -29.33 -27.13
CA SER A 781 -15.18 -30.28 -26.07
C SER A 781 -13.84 -29.91 -25.42
N HIS A 782 -12.80 -29.67 -26.22
CA HIS A 782 -11.49 -29.18 -25.74
C HIS A 782 -11.63 -27.87 -24.97
N ARG A 783 -12.37 -26.89 -25.48
CA ARG A 783 -12.64 -25.64 -24.76
C ARG A 783 -13.29 -25.90 -23.38
N SER A 784 -14.25 -26.81 -23.32
CA SER A 784 -14.97 -27.13 -22.08
C SER A 784 -14.07 -27.81 -21.05
N ARG A 785 -13.25 -28.76 -21.49
CA ARG A 785 -12.25 -29.44 -20.64
C ARG A 785 -11.17 -28.49 -20.16
N ILE A 786 -10.66 -27.61 -21.03
CA ILE A 786 -9.72 -26.56 -20.63
C ILE A 786 -10.36 -25.65 -19.59
N GLY A 787 -11.61 -25.22 -19.79
CA GLY A 787 -12.33 -24.42 -18.79
C GLY A 787 -12.45 -25.09 -17.42
N ALA A 788 -12.61 -26.42 -17.38
CA ALA A 788 -12.67 -27.19 -16.15
C ALA A 788 -11.32 -27.25 -15.39
N LEU A 789 -10.19 -26.97 -16.06
CA LEU A 789 -8.88 -26.89 -15.39
C LEU A 789 -8.86 -25.79 -14.33
N SER A 790 -9.57 -24.68 -14.54
CA SER A 790 -9.70 -23.62 -13.54
C SER A 790 -10.26 -24.15 -12.21
N GLU A 791 -11.28 -25.01 -12.26
CA GLU A 791 -11.90 -25.60 -11.06
C GLU A 791 -11.00 -26.63 -10.38
N LEU A 792 -10.24 -27.40 -11.17
CA LEU A 792 -9.24 -28.33 -10.63
C LEU A 792 -8.07 -27.59 -9.97
N LEU A 793 -7.65 -26.47 -10.55
CA LEU A 793 -6.59 -25.62 -10.02
C LEU A 793 -7.02 -24.93 -8.73
N THR A 794 -8.23 -24.37 -8.67
CA THR A 794 -8.81 -23.82 -7.44
C THR A 794 -8.84 -24.86 -6.33
N ARG A 795 -9.37 -26.05 -6.59
CA ARG A 795 -9.43 -27.14 -5.60
C ARG A 795 -8.05 -27.61 -5.11
N ALA A 796 -7.05 -27.57 -5.98
CA ALA A 796 -5.70 -28.02 -5.64
C ALA A 796 -4.90 -26.98 -4.83
N TYR A 797 -5.08 -25.68 -5.11
CA TYR A 797 -4.16 -24.64 -4.64
C TYR A 797 -4.80 -23.45 -3.93
N PHE A 798 -6.11 -23.23 -4.05
CA PHE A 798 -6.85 -22.07 -3.50
C PHE A 798 -7.94 -22.50 -2.49
N PRO A 799 -7.58 -23.20 -1.40
CA PRO A 799 -8.54 -23.68 -0.41
C PRO A 799 -9.10 -22.59 0.50
#